data_AF-A0A9E5LVB2-F1
#
_entry.id   AF-A0A9E5LVB2-F1
#
_cell.length_a   1.000
_cell.length_b   1.000
_cell.length_c   1.000
_cell.angle_alpha   90.00
_cell.angle_beta   90.00
_cell.angle_gamma   90.00
#
_symmetry.space_group_name_H-M   'P 1'
#
loop_
_entity.id
_entity.type
_entity.pdbx_description
1 polymer ?
#
loop_
_entity_poly.entity_id
_entity_poly.type
_entity_poly.pdbx_seq_one_letter_code
_entity_poly.pdbx_strand_id
1 'polypeptide(L)'
;MSKELTNLFKKNINKDNFNNIKISLASPEKIKSWSFGEIKKPETINYRTFKPEKDGLFCSRIFGPVKDYECLCGKYKRMKFRGIICEKCGVEVTKANVRRERMGHVELSTPVSHIWFLKSLPSRIALAMDMKLKDLEKVLYFENFIIIEPGLTEFKKNQLITEEELQKAQEKYGEDQFSAGIGAEAIREVLSSIDLPVERERLRELLKNTTSKVAEERTIKRLKLIENFINSGNKPEWMILTVIPVIPPELRPLVPLDGGRFATSDLNDLYRRVINRNNRLKRLMELRAPDIIVRNEKRMLQEAVDALFDNGRRGRVITGTGKRPLKSLADMLKGKQGRFRQNLLGKRVDYSGRSVIVVGPELKLHQCGLPKKMALELFKPFIYAKLDKLGLATTIKQAKKIVEKEKSEVWDILEEVVREHPVLLNRAPTLHRLGIQAFEPLLIEGKAIQLHPLVTAAFNADFDGDQMAVHVPLSLEAQLEARVLMMSTNNILSPSNGKPIIVPSQDMVLGIYYMSQFFGDQDTKPVGYFLNLDEIAQGLENKSINIHSKIVSRFETVDEKGKQVFKTYQSSVGRFLLADILPKHHKITFDLVNKLLTKKQISELIDIIFRYCGQKETVIFCDRLMSIGFLNAFKAGISFGKDDLVIPESKVQIISDAKKMVEEYETQYSEGLITKGEKYNKVVDQWSKCTDKIASEMMKNISASKINKDDGSITTNSIFMMADSGARGSAAQMKQLAGMRGLMAKPSGEIIETPIISNFKEGLTVLEYFTSTHGARKGLADTALKTANSGYLTRRLCDVSQDVIVRLKFCGTKKHINISEIIEGGNIIVSLTERSLGRIAAKDIKAPNTGDVIVKAKQLIEEKQCELMDAAGVKSIDVYSPITCEAKDGICSTCYGRDLARGRLVSIGECVGMIAAQSIGEPGTQLTMRTFHVGGTAQIKQESSITAPSEGILKVSNQNLIEDSKKELIVMGRNTEIIIEKNGTNVAMYKIPYGSKLFAKPDQPVKKGQKICEWDPYTLPVISETDGIVNFVDLIDGASITDATDEATGISSKVVLDWRAQSKNIDLKPRITLRDSKGK
;
A
#
# COMPACT_ATOMS: atom_id res chain seq x y z
N MET A 1 -23.68 -52.46 24.13
CA MET A 1 -22.55 -53.17 23.48
C MET A 1 -22.22 -52.74 22.03
N SER A 2 -22.94 -51.84 21.36
CA SER A 2 -22.63 -51.40 19.97
C SER A 2 -21.76 -50.12 19.85
N LYS A 3 -21.54 -49.40 20.96
CA LYS A 3 -20.70 -48.17 21.01
C LYS A 3 -19.22 -48.43 21.33
N GLU A 4 -18.87 -49.57 21.93
CA GLU A 4 -17.48 -49.88 22.31
C GLU A 4 -16.67 -50.46 21.16
N LEU A 5 -17.28 -51.31 20.33
CA LEU A 5 -16.64 -51.84 19.12
C LEU A 5 -16.31 -50.76 18.08
N THR A 6 -17.06 -49.66 18.03
CA THR A 6 -16.78 -48.53 17.12
C THR A 6 -15.63 -47.64 17.58
N ASN A 7 -15.26 -47.67 18.86
CA ASN A 7 -14.16 -46.88 19.39
C ASN A 7 -12.78 -47.52 19.13
N LEU A 8 -12.68 -48.84 19.01
CA LEU A 8 -11.43 -49.53 18.61
C LEU A 8 -11.00 -49.23 17.16
N PHE A 9 -11.92 -48.82 16.29
CA PHE A 9 -11.64 -48.51 14.88
C PHE A 9 -11.41 -47.02 14.58
N LYS A 10 -11.60 -46.13 15.56
CA LYS A 10 -11.06 -44.78 15.49
C LYS A 10 -9.60 -44.86 15.90
N LYS A 11 -8.71 -45.19 14.94
CA LYS A 11 -7.40 -44.52 14.95
C LYS A 11 -7.73 -43.04 14.96
N ASN A 12 -7.70 -42.42 16.15
CA ASN A 12 -7.53 -41.00 16.26
C ASN A 12 -6.36 -40.70 15.34
N ILE A 13 -6.66 -40.07 14.21
CA ILE A 13 -5.66 -39.33 13.48
C ILE A 13 -5.33 -38.23 14.48
N ASN A 14 -4.40 -38.52 15.40
CA ASN A 14 -3.71 -37.48 16.13
C ASN A 14 -3.18 -36.60 15.00
N LYS A 15 -3.83 -35.46 14.79
CA LYS A 15 -3.17 -34.36 14.11
C LYS A 15 -1.99 -34.09 15.03
N ASP A 16 -0.82 -34.59 14.64
CA ASP A 16 0.41 -34.29 15.35
C ASP A 16 0.50 -32.76 15.37
N ASN A 17 0.20 -32.17 16.53
CA ASN A 17 0.32 -30.73 16.73
C ASN A 17 1.81 -30.44 16.60
N PHE A 18 2.21 -29.93 15.44
CA PHE A 18 3.58 -29.55 15.16
C PHE A 18 3.74 -28.05 15.42
N ASN A 19 4.82 -27.68 16.10
CA ASN A 19 5.10 -26.27 16.40
C ASN A 19 5.96 -25.61 15.32
N ASN A 20 6.84 -26.39 14.66
CA ASN A 20 7.83 -25.88 13.72
C ASN A 20 7.83 -26.71 12.43
N ILE A 21 8.18 -26.07 11.32
CA ILE A 21 8.43 -26.72 10.03
C ILE A 21 9.91 -26.59 9.70
N LYS A 22 10.57 -27.69 9.35
CA LYS A 22 11.97 -27.73 8.91
C LYS A 22 12.04 -28.05 7.42
N ILE A 23 12.93 -27.36 6.70
CA ILE A 23 13.29 -27.67 5.32
C ILE A 23 14.74 -28.19 5.25
N SER A 24 14.99 -29.20 4.42
CA SER A 24 16.30 -29.83 4.24
C SER A 24 16.35 -30.47 2.85
N LEU A 25 17.55 -30.70 2.31
CA LEU A 25 17.75 -31.38 1.04
C LEU A 25 17.31 -32.84 1.17
N ALA A 26 16.71 -33.38 0.11
CA ALA A 26 16.30 -34.77 0.09
C ALA A 26 17.43 -35.64 -0.47
N SER A 27 18.05 -36.45 0.38
CA SER A 27 19.00 -37.48 -0.05
C SER A 27 18.30 -38.52 -0.94
N PRO A 28 19.02 -39.21 -1.86
CA PRO A 28 18.44 -40.27 -2.69
C PRO A 28 17.73 -41.38 -1.88
N GLU A 29 18.31 -41.79 -0.76
CA GLU A 29 17.73 -42.81 0.14
C GLU A 29 16.39 -42.35 0.73
N LYS A 30 16.35 -41.10 1.18
CA LYS A 30 15.12 -40.48 1.69
C LYS A 30 14.03 -40.36 0.62
N ILE A 31 14.39 -40.04 -0.63
CA ILE A 31 13.43 -40.05 -1.75
C ILE A 31 12.88 -41.46 -1.97
N LYS A 32 13.72 -42.50 -1.93
CA LYS A 32 13.29 -43.89 -2.02
C LYS A 32 12.36 -44.27 -0.86
N SER A 33 12.63 -43.79 0.36
CA SER A 33 11.77 -44.04 1.54
C SER A 33 10.36 -43.45 1.43
N TRP A 34 10.18 -42.34 0.72
CA TRP A 34 8.87 -41.73 0.47
C TRP A 34 8.10 -42.40 -0.67
N SER A 35 8.81 -43.15 -1.51
CA SER A 35 8.25 -43.70 -2.72
C SER A 35 7.62 -45.08 -2.49
N PHE A 36 6.46 -45.29 -3.11
CA PHE A 36 5.76 -46.58 -3.11
C PHE A 36 6.14 -47.45 -4.31
N GLY A 37 7.01 -46.97 -5.21
CA GLY A 37 7.48 -47.73 -6.35
C GLY A 37 8.13 -46.88 -7.45
N GLU A 38 8.92 -47.55 -8.27
CA GLU A 38 9.62 -46.97 -9.43
C GLU A 38 8.68 -46.90 -10.64
N ILE A 39 8.69 -45.76 -11.34
CA ILE A 39 7.95 -45.57 -12.60
C ILE A 39 8.90 -45.84 -13.76
N LYS A 40 8.62 -46.91 -14.51
CA LYS A 40 9.45 -47.35 -15.64
C LYS A 40 8.90 -46.89 -16.97
N LYS A 41 7.58 -46.68 -17.05
CA LYS A 41 6.85 -46.48 -18.30
C LYS A 41 6.32 -45.05 -18.42
N PRO A 42 6.46 -44.40 -19.60
CA PRO A 42 5.94 -43.06 -19.84
C PRO A 42 4.41 -43.01 -20.01
N GLU A 43 3.77 -44.15 -20.27
CA GLU A 43 2.34 -44.20 -20.56
C GLU A 43 1.49 -43.82 -19.34
N THR A 44 0.34 -43.19 -19.57
CA THR A 44 -0.58 -42.73 -18.52
C THR A 44 -1.73 -43.72 -18.32
N ILE A 45 -2.64 -43.77 -19.29
CA ILE A 45 -3.81 -44.62 -19.31
C ILE A 45 -3.86 -45.39 -20.63
N ASN A 46 -4.49 -46.55 -20.61
CA ASN A 46 -4.77 -47.30 -21.82
C ASN A 46 -5.94 -46.65 -22.59
N TYR A 47 -5.73 -46.31 -23.86
CA TYR A 47 -6.73 -45.58 -24.65
C TYR A 47 -8.03 -46.37 -24.91
N ARG A 48 -8.00 -47.72 -24.85
CA ARG A 48 -9.18 -48.56 -25.06
C ARG A 48 -9.99 -48.78 -23.79
N THR A 49 -9.31 -49.00 -22.66
CA THR A 49 -9.97 -49.37 -21.39
C THR A 49 -10.11 -48.21 -20.41
N PHE A 50 -9.44 -47.08 -20.69
CA PHE A 50 -9.28 -45.93 -19.79
C PHE A 50 -8.71 -46.27 -18.41
N LYS A 51 -8.16 -47.48 -18.25
CA LYS A 51 -7.51 -47.92 -17.01
C LYS A 51 -6.07 -47.43 -16.97
N PRO A 52 -5.55 -47.06 -15.78
CA PRO A 52 -4.14 -46.73 -15.63
C PRO A 52 -3.22 -47.88 -16.04
N GLU A 53 -2.15 -47.53 -16.76
CA GLU A 53 -1.16 -48.51 -17.21
C GLU A 53 -0.29 -49.05 -16.06
N LYS A 54 0.18 -50.29 -16.21
CA LYS A 54 1.08 -50.91 -15.24
C LYS A 54 2.46 -50.26 -15.34
N ASP A 55 3.03 -49.85 -14.20
CA ASP A 55 4.31 -49.14 -14.08
C ASP A 55 4.40 -47.78 -14.80
N GLY A 56 3.26 -47.27 -15.25
CA GLY A 56 3.11 -45.97 -15.89
C GLY A 56 2.91 -44.82 -14.89
N LEU A 57 2.77 -43.60 -15.42
CA LEU A 57 2.61 -42.37 -14.65
C LEU A 57 1.36 -42.34 -13.76
N PHE A 58 0.35 -43.16 -14.01
CA PHE A 58 -0.88 -43.24 -13.22
C PHE A 58 -1.06 -44.60 -12.51
N CYS A 59 -0.01 -45.42 -12.46
CA CYS A 59 -0.06 -46.80 -11.99
C CYS A 59 -0.77 -46.97 -10.64
N SER A 60 -1.80 -47.80 -10.61
CA SER A 60 -2.60 -48.03 -9.40
C SER A 60 -1.86 -48.84 -8.33
N ARG A 61 -0.81 -49.60 -8.71
CA ARG A 61 0.04 -50.34 -7.76
C ARG A 61 0.87 -49.37 -6.90
N ILE A 62 1.42 -48.34 -7.52
CA ILE A 62 2.29 -47.34 -6.85
C ILE A 62 1.42 -46.34 -6.09
N PHE A 63 0.42 -45.75 -6.76
CA PHE A 63 -0.32 -44.62 -6.21
C PHE A 63 -1.57 -45.02 -5.41
N GLY A 64 -2.07 -46.25 -5.57
CA GLY A 64 -3.31 -46.71 -4.94
C GLY A 64 -4.52 -46.78 -5.90
N PRO A 65 -5.70 -47.20 -5.41
CA PRO A 65 -6.85 -47.52 -6.23
C PRO A 65 -7.57 -46.27 -6.78
N VAL A 66 -8.16 -46.38 -7.98
CA VAL A 66 -8.91 -45.27 -8.62
C VAL A 66 -10.27 -45.04 -7.97
N LYS A 67 -10.89 -46.10 -7.44
CA LYS A 67 -12.19 -46.07 -6.77
C LYS A 67 -12.03 -46.54 -5.33
N ASP A 68 -12.87 -46.00 -4.44
CA ASP A 68 -12.83 -46.35 -3.02
C ASP A 68 -13.07 -47.84 -2.80
N TYR A 69 -12.12 -48.48 -2.11
CA TYR A 69 -12.16 -49.89 -1.74
C TYR A 69 -12.39 -50.85 -2.93
N GLU A 70 -11.82 -50.53 -4.10
CA GLU A 70 -11.89 -51.38 -5.29
C GLU A 70 -10.51 -51.50 -5.96
N CYS A 71 -10.06 -52.75 -6.18
CA CYS A 71 -8.82 -53.00 -6.92
C CYS A 71 -9.02 -52.82 -8.44
N LEU A 72 -7.93 -52.59 -9.19
CA LEU A 72 -8.00 -52.28 -10.63
C LEU A 72 -8.67 -53.37 -11.50
N CYS A 73 -8.50 -54.65 -11.14
CA CYS A 73 -9.10 -55.78 -11.85
C CYS A 73 -10.54 -56.08 -11.41
N GLY A 74 -11.02 -55.49 -10.30
CA GLY A 74 -12.35 -55.70 -9.75
C GLY A 74 -12.56 -57.01 -8.98
N LYS A 75 -11.52 -57.82 -8.73
CA LYS A 75 -11.61 -59.05 -7.90
C LYS A 75 -12.05 -58.72 -6.46
N TYR A 76 -11.42 -57.72 -5.86
CA TYR A 76 -11.73 -57.24 -4.51
C TYR A 76 -12.47 -55.91 -4.59
N LYS A 77 -13.70 -55.88 -4.06
CA LYS A 77 -14.58 -54.71 -3.99
C LYS A 77 -15.25 -54.59 -2.63
N ARG A 78 -15.56 -53.35 -2.23
CA ARG A 78 -16.23 -52.96 -0.97
C ARG A 78 -15.29 -52.97 0.23
N MET A 79 -15.72 -52.31 1.29
CA MET A 79 -14.93 -52.04 2.50
C MET A 79 -14.44 -53.31 3.24
N LYS A 80 -15.08 -54.47 3.03
CA LYS A 80 -14.70 -55.74 3.66
C LYS A 80 -13.28 -56.21 3.33
N PHE A 81 -12.74 -55.84 2.17
CA PHE A 81 -11.39 -56.25 1.74
C PHE A 81 -10.33 -55.16 1.97
N ARG A 82 -10.62 -54.19 2.87
CA ARG A 82 -9.70 -53.09 3.16
C ARG A 82 -8.34 -53.61 3.60
N GLY A 83 -7.28 -53.09 3.00
CA GLY A 83 -5.88 -53.42 3.32
C GLY A 83 -5.33 -54.67 2.62
N ILE A 84 -6.16 -55.40 1.86
CA ILE A 84 -5.70 -56.54 1.07
C ILE A 84 -5.03 -56.04 -0.22
N ILE A 85 -3.85 -56.58 -0.54
CA ILE A 85 -3.19 -56.37 -1.83
C ILE A 85 -3.67 -57.44 -2.81
N CYS A 86 -4.21 -57.01 -3.94
CA CYS A 86 -4.77 -57.95 -4.91
C CYS A 86 -3.70 -58.78 -5.63
N GLU A 87 -3.73 -60.10 -5.54
CA GLU A 87 -2.80 -61.02 -6.24
C GLU A 87 -2.74 -60.77 -7.77
N LYS A 88 -3.90 -60.53 -8.42
CA LYS A 88 -3.97 -60.37 -9.88
C LYS A 88 -3.35 -59.07 -10.40
N CYS A 89 -3.52 -57.95 -9.70
CA CYS A 89 -3.09 -56.64 -10.19
C CYS A 89 -2.08 -55.91 -9.29
N GLY A 90 -1.76 -56.45 -8.11
CA GLY A 90 -0.87 -55.85 -7.12
C GLY A 90 -1.39 -54.56 -6.47
N VAL A 91 -2.67 -54.22 -6.65
CA VAL A 91 -3.26 -52.98 -6.12
C VAL A 91 -3.82 -53.23 -4.73
N GLU A 92 -3.42 -52.38 -3.78
CA GLU A 92 -3.95 -52.35 -2.42
C GLU A 92 -5.37 -51.77 -2.39
N VAL A 93 -6.28 -52.43 -1.65
CA VAL A 93 -7.67 -51.99 -1.51
C VAL A 93 -7.79 -50.98 -0.36
N THR A 94 -7.72 -49.70 -0.70
CA THR A 94 -7.85 -48.56 0.23
C THR A 94 -8.80 -47.49 -0.32
N LYS A 95 -8.91 -46.35 0.37
CA LYS A 95 -9.57 -45.15 -0.18
C LYS A 95 -8.78 -44.63 -1.39
N ALA A 96 -9.47 -44.02 -2.35
CA ALA A 96 -8.86 -43.42 -3.53
C ALA A 96 -7.98 -42.20 -3.19
N ASN A 97 -8.35 -41.45 -2.14
CA ASN A 97 -7.62 -40.24 -1.70
C ASN A 97 -6.12 -40.46 -1.40
N VAL A 98 -5.69 -41.70 -1.14
CA VAL A 98 -4.25 -42.01 -0.98
C VAL A 98 -3.43 -41.68 -2.24
N ARG A 99 -4.07 -41.61 -3.42
CA ARG A 99 -3.49 -41.17 -4.69
C ARG A 99 -3.08 -39.70 -4.71
N ARG A 100 -3.42 -38.94 -3.66
CA ARG A 100 -2.95 -37.57 -3.42
C ARG A 100 -1.68 -37.49 -2.59
N GLU A 101 -1.38 -38.54 -1.83
CA GLU A 101 -0.31 -38.57 -0.83
C GLU A 101 0.87 -39.44 -1.26
N ARG A 102 0.60 -40.61 -1.89
CA ARG A 102 1.65 -41.56 -2.30
C ARG A 102 2.49 -41.02 -3.43
N MET A 103 3.81 -41.03 -3.27
CA MET A 103 4.77 -40.59 -4.30
C MET A 103 5.37 -41.77 -5.06
N GLY A 104 5.73 -41.53 -6.32
CA GLY A 104 6.57 -42.43 -7.12
C GLY A 104 8.00 -41.90 -7.19
N HIS A 105 8.92 -42.67 -7.78
CA HIS A 105 10.24 -42.16 -8.14
C HIS A 105 10.68 -42.68 -9.50
N VAL A 106 11.66 -42.01 -10.10
CA VAL A 106 12.39 -42.45 -11.29
C VAL A 106 13.86 -42.52 -10.91
N GLU A 107 14.47 -43.69 -11.11
CA GLU A 107 15.90 -43.88 -10.94
C GLU A 107 16.61 -43.42 -12.22
N LEU A 108 17.51 -42.44 -12.10
CA LEU A 108 18.22 -41.90 -13.25
C LEU A 108 19.39 -42.82 -13.61
N SER A 109 19.57 -43.05 -14.90
CA SER A 109 20.70 -43.83 -15.42
C SER A 109 22.04 -43.13 -15.18
N THR A 110 22.02 -41.79 -15.08
CA THR A 110 23.19 -40.96 -14.79
C THR A 110 22.83 -39.84 -13.81
N PRO A 111 23.73 -39.42 -12.92
CA PRO A 111 23.56 -38.24 -12.08
C PRO A 111 23.24 -36.97 -12.90
N VAL A 112 22.37 -36.13 -12.39
CA VAL A 112 21.90 -34.89 -13.04
C VAL A 112 21.96 -33.74 -12.04
N SER A 113 22.52 -32.60 -12.45
CA SER A 113 22.58 -31.43 -11.58
C SER A 113 21.21 -30.80 -11.37
N HIS A 114 20.89 -30.34 -10.16
CA HIS A 114 19.63 -29.64 -9.92
C HIS A 114 19.73 -28.17 -10.34
N ILE A 115 18.87 -27.74 -11.28
CA ILE A 115 18.88 -26.40 -11.90
C ILE A 115 18.89 -25.23 -10.91
N TRP A 116 18.17 -25.34 -9.78
CA TRP A 116 18.15 -24.28 -8.75
C TRP A 116 19.52 -24.04 -8.08
N PHE A 117 20.32 -25.08 -7.85
CA PHE A 117 21.65 -24.88 -7.23
C PHE A 117 22.69 -24.44 -8.25
N LEU A 118 22.47 -24.77 -9.53
CA LEU A 118 23.34 -24.38 -10.64
C LEU A 118 23.11 -22.92 -11.07
N LYS A 119 21.89 -22.55 -11.46
CA LYS A 119 21.57 -21.27 -12.13
C LYS A 119 20.99 -20.20 -11.20
N SER A 120 20.72 -20.49 -9.92
CA SER A 120 20.40 -19.42 -8.97
C SER A 120 21.61 -18.53 -8.80
N LEU A 121 21.43 -17.20 -8.78
CA LEU A 121 22.52 -16.26 -8.50
C LEU A 121 22.46 -15.85 -7.03
N PRO A 122 23.54 -16.04 -6.26
CA PRO A 122 24.79 -16.72 -6.61
C PRO A 122 24.64 -18.26 -6.66
N SER A 123 25.41 -18.91 -7.55
CA SER A 123 25.35 -20.36 -7.77
C SER A 123 25.98 -21.11 -6.60
N ARG A 124 25.24 -22.07 -6.03
CA ARG A 124 25.66 -22.79 -4.83
C ARG A 124 26.72 -23.84 -5.14
N ILE A 125 26.59 -24.54 -6.27
CA ILE A 125 27.58 -25.52 -6.73
C ILE A 125 28.90 -24.82 -7.08
N ALA A 126 28.83 -23.72 -7.84
CA ALA A 126 30.01 -22.97 -8.23
C ALA A 126 30.75 -22.38 -7.02
N LEU A 127 30.01 -21.85 -6.02
CA LEU A 127 30.57 -21.38 -4.76
C LEU A 127 31.23 -22.51 -3.95
N ALA A 128 30.63 -23.71 -3.90
CA ALA A 128 31.19 -24.84 -3.17
C ALA A 128 32.53 -25.30 -3.77
N MET A 129 32.60 -25.42 -5.11
CA MET A 129 33.79 -25.85 -5.85
C MET A 129 34.84 -24.74 -6.08
N ASP A 130 34.52 -23.50 -5.69
CA ASP A 130 35.32 -22.30 -5.96
C ASP A 130 35.62 -22.02 -7.44
N MET A 131 34.65 -22.31 -8.32
CA MET A 131 34.78 -22.11 -9.78
C MET A 131 33.86 -21.01 -10.31
N LYS A 132 34.14 -20.51 -11.51
CA LYS A 132 33.20 -19.62 -12.22
C LYS A 132 32.03 -20.44 -12.75
N LEU A 133 30.84 -19.82 -12.79
CA LEU A 133 29.63 -20.48 -13.30
C LEU A 133 29.76 -20.94 -14.76
N LYS A 134 30.40 -20.14 -15.63
CA LYS A 134 30.63 -20.49 -17.04
C LYS A 134 31.47 -21.77 -17.17
N ASP A 135 32.50 -21.89 -16.34
CA ASP A 135 33.43 -23.02 -16.35
C ASP A 135 32.71 -24.31 -15.91
N LEU A 136 31.84 -24.20 -14.90
CA LEU A 136 31.00 -25.31 -14.44
C LEU A 136 29.99 -25.77 -15.50
N GLU A 137 29.43 -24.84 -16.29
CA GLU A 137 28.51 -25.18 -17.39
C GLU A 137 29.19 -25.96 -18.51
N LYS A 138 30.44 -25.61 -18.84
CA LYS A 138 31.24 -26.36 -19.82
C LYS A 138 31.42 -27.83 -19.42
N VAL A 139 31.66 -28.08 -18.14
CA VAL A 139 31.79 -29.46 -17.61
C VAL A 139 30.45 -30.18 -17.66
N LEU A 140 29.36 -29.56 -17.21
CA LEU A 140 28.03 -30.17 -17.16
C LEU A 140 27.46 -30.53 -18.53
N TYR A 141 27.76 -29.73 -19.55
CA TYR A 141 27.27 -29.94 -20.91
C TYR A 141 28.25 -30.68 -21.83
N PHE A 142 29.24 -31.34 -21.23
CA PHE A 142 30.20 -32.22 -21.90
C PHE A 142 31.08 -31.51 -22.94
N GLU A 143 31.50 -30.26 -22.68
CA GLU A 143 32.47 -29.53 -23.51
C GLU A 143 33.92 -29.77 -23.06
N ASN A 144 34.18 -29.65 -21.76
CA ASN A 144 35.52 -29.80 -21.18
C ASN A 144 35.52 -30.82 -20.04
N PHE A 145 36.66 -31.47 -19.82
CA PHE A 145 36.91 -32.34 -18.67
C PHE A 145 37.40 -31.52 -17.47
N ILE A 146 37.14 -32.04 -16.28
CA ILE A 146 37.64 -31.50 -15.00
C ILE A 146 38.52 -32.53 -14.32
N ILE A 147 39.64 -32.06 -13.78
CA ILE A 147 40.57 -32.90 -13.01
C ILE A 147 40.04 -33.06 -11.60
N ILE A 148 39.70 -34.30 -11.25
CA ILE A 148 39.12 -34.69 -9.96
C ILE A 148 40.24 -34.89 -8.95
N GLU A 149 41.22 -35.71 -9.33
CA GLU A 149 42.44 -35.97 -8.56
C GLU A 149 43.67 -35.84 -9.46
N PRO A 150 44.56 -34.85 -9.20
CA PRO A 150 45.73 -34.61 -10.03
C PRO A 150 46.85 -35.65 -9.87
N GLY A 151 46.82 -36.49 -8.83
CA GLY A 151 47.85 -37.51 -8.59
C GLY A 151 49.27 -36.91 -8.57
N LEU A 152 50.19 -37.50 -9.33
CA LEU A 152 51.59 -37.06 -9.48
C LEU A 152 51.81 -36.10 -10.66
N THR A 153 50.73 -35.62 -11.31
CA THR A 153 50.85 -34.74 -12.50
C THR A 153 51.00 -33.27 -12.13
N GLU A 154 51.36 -32.44 -13.13
CA GLU A 154 51.51 -30.98 -12.99
C GLU A 154 50.17 -30.23 -12.84
N PHE A 155 49.04 -30.93 -12.98
CA PHE A 155 47.73 -30.31 -13.00
C PHE A 155 47.23 -29.92 -11.61
N LYS A 156 46.35 -28.90 -11.56
CA LYS A 156 45.66 -28.49 -10.32
C LYS A 156 44.30 -29.16 -10.20
N LYS A 157 43.88 -29.46 -8.96
CA LYS A 157 42.51 -29.90 -8.67
C LYS A 157 41.51 -28.85 -9.18
N ASN A 158 40.42 -29.31 -9.81
CA ASN A 158 39.39 -28.48 -10.46
C ASN A 158 39.87 -27.69 -11.70
N GLN A 159 41.04 -28.02 -12.26
CA GLN A 159 41.47 -27.45 -13.54
C GLN A 159 40.64 -28.05 -14.69
N LEU A 160 40.28 -27.20 -15.65
CA LEU A 160 39.61 -27.60 -16.88
C LEU A 160 40.64 -27.97 -17.94
N ILE A 161 40.42 -29.08 -18.63
CA ILE A 161 41.23 -29.54 -19.76
C ILE A 161 40.32 -29.90 -20.95
N THR A 162 40.83 -29.72 -22.16
CA THR A 162 40.16 -30.15 -23.39
C THR A 162 40.39 -31.64 -23.66
N GLU A 163 39.63 -32.22 -24.60
CA GLU A 163 39.80 -33.64 -24.97
C GLU A 163 41.19 -33.91 -25.58
N GLU A 164 41.73 -32.97 -26.37
CA GLU A 164 43.09 -33.07 -26.92
C GLU A 164 44.18 -33.00 -25.82
N GLU A 165 43.99 -32.14 -24.83
CA GLU A 165 44.91 -32.01 -23.69
C GLU A 165 44.86 -33.25 -22.79
N LEU A 166 43.67 -33.82 -22.59
CA LEU A 166 43.49 -35.09 -21.87
C LEU A 166 44.26 -36.22 -22.57
N GLN A 167 44.11 -36.34 -23.89
CA GLN A 167 44.79 -37.39 -24.66
C GLN A 167 46.31 -37.25 -24.59
N LYS A 168 46.85 -36.02 -24.76
CA LYS A 168 48.29 -35.74 -24.58
C LYS A 168 48.77 -36.04 -23.16
N ALA A 169 47.94 -35.73 -22.15
CA ALA A 169 48.27 -36.01 -20.76
C ALA A 169 48.28 -37.52 -20.45
N GLN A 170 47.34 -38.28 -21.02
CA GLN A 170 47.29 -39.74 -20.90
C GLN A 170 48.48 -40.40 -21.62
N GLU A 171 48.88 -39.90 -22.79
CA GLU A 171 50.10 -40.36 -23.48
C GLU A 171 51.37 -40.08 -22.68
N LYS A 172 51.45 -38.92 -22.01
CA LYS A 172 52.65 -38.49 -21.27
C LYS A 172 52.78 -39.15 -19.89
N TYR A 173 51.69 -39.23 -19.14
CA TYR A 173 51.71 -39.65 -17.74
C TYR A 173 51.11 -41.04 -17.52
N GLY A 174 50.38 -41.60 -18.48
CA GLY A 174 49.62 -42.85 -18.32
C GLY A 174 48.23 -42.62 -17.72
N GLU A 175 47.28 -43.50 -18.09
CA GLU A 175 45.85 -43.35 -17.80
C GLU A 175 45.52 -43.48 -16.29
N ASP A 176 46.29 -44.26 -15.54
CA ASP A 176 46.04 -44.53 -14.11
C ASP A 176 46.68 -43.51 -13.15
N GLN A 177 47.49 -42.57 -13.64
CA GLN A 177 48.27 -41.65 -12.78
C GLN A 177 47.48 -40.42 -12.32
N PHE A 178 46.36 -40.10 -12.97
CA PHE A 178 45.48 -38.99 -12.60
C PHE A 178 44.03 -39.30 -12.99
N SER A 179 43.06 -38.69 -12.30
CA SER A 179 41.64 -38.87 -12.60
C SER A 179 41.04 -37.59 -13.16
N ALA A 180 40.49 -37.68 -14.36
CA ALA A 180 39.72 -36.63 -15.00
C ALA A 180 38.35 -37.16 -15.41
N GLY A 181 37.32 -36.35 -15.19
CA GLY A 181 35.94 -36.71 -15.50
C GLY A 181 35.19 -35.59 -16.21
N ILE A 182 34.00 -35.91 -16.70
CA ILE A 182 33.15 -34.95 -17.41
C ILE A 182 31.68 -35.11 -16.98
N GLY A 183 30.89 -34.03 -17.11
CA GLY A 183 29.48 -34.04 -16.77
C GLY A 183 29.19 -33.94 -15.27
N ALA A 184 27.94 -34.24 -14.91
CA ALA A 184 27.46 -34.15 -13.53
C ALA A 184 28.02 -35.25 -12.62
N GLU A 185 28.54 -36.35 -13.18
CA GLU A 185 29.22 -37.43 -12.45
C GLU A 185 30.52 -36.90 -11.80
N ALA A 186 31.39 -36.28 -12.61
CA ALA A 186 32.63 -35.70 -12.11
C ALA A 186 32.40 -34.62 -11.05
N ILE A 187 31.38 -33.76 -11.25
CA ILE A 187 31.03 -32.73 -10.25
C ILE A 187 30.58 -33.36 -8.94
N ARG A 188 29.83 -34.46 -8.99
CA ARG A 188 29.38 -35.16 -7.79
C ARG A 188 30.57 -35.76 -7.02
N GLU A 189 31.53 -36.34 -7.71
CA GLU A 189 32.75 -36.89 -7.10
C GLU A 189 33.59 -35.79 -6.45
N VAL A 190 33.81 -34.67 -7.16
CA VAL A 190 34.49 -33.51 -6.59
C VAL A 190 33.78 -33.02 -5.33
N LEU A 191 32.46 -32.86 -5.35
CA LEU A 191 31.67 -32.43 -4.19
C LEU A 191 31.74 -33.43 -3.03
N SER A 192 31.77 -34.73 -3.31
CA SER A 192 31.88 -35.78 -2.30
C SER A 192 33.27 -35.83 -1.65
N SER A 193 34.30 -35.35 -2.35
CA SER A 193 35.68 -35.28 -1.84
C SER A 193 35.95 -34.09 -0.90
N ILE A 194 35.00 -33.17 -0.73
CA ILE A 194 35.19 -31.96 0.09
C ILE A 194 34.96 -32.28 1.56
N ASP A 195 36.02 -32.16 2.37
CA ASP A 195 35.92 -32.16 3.83
C ASP A 195 35.50 -30.75 4.33
N LEU A 196 34.26 -30.64 4.80
CA LEU A 196 33.65 -29.39 5.23
C LEU A 196 34.34 -28.76 6.45
N PRO A 197 34.60 -29.49 7.57
CA PRO A 197 35.39 -29.00 8.69
C PRO A 197 36.76 -28.43 8.30
N VAL A 198 37.53 -29.14 7.47
CA VAL A 198 38.89 -28.71 7.09
C VAL A 198 38.83 -27.45 6.22
N GLU A 199 37.92 -27.42 5.24
CA GLU A 199 37.78 -26.26 4.35
C GLU A 199 37.27 -25.01 5.11
N ARG A 200 36.47 -25.18 6.18
CA ARG A 200 36.05 -24.07 7.05
C ARG A 200 37.25 -23.37 7.70
N GLU A 201 38.17 -24.13 8.30
CA GLU A 201 39.35 -23.55 8.95
C GLU A 201 40.27 -22.88 7.92
N ARG A 202 40.49 -23.54 6.78
CA ARG A 202 41.26 -22.97 5.66
C ARG A 202 40.68 -21.61 5.20
N LEU A 203 39.37 -21.50 5.04
CA LEU A 203 38.73 -20.25 4.62
C LEU A 203 38.82 -19.15 5.68
N ARG A 204 38.80 -19.50 6.97
CA ARG A 204 38.99 -18.52 8.07
C ARG A 204 40.41 -17.96 8.09
N GLU A 205 41.41 -18.80 7.83
CA GLU A 205 42.80 -18.34 7.68
C GLU A 205 42.99 -17.47 6.43
N LEU A 206 42.43 -17.91 5.30
CA LEU A 206 42.51 -17.16 4.04
C LEU A 206 41.86 -15.78 4.17
N LEU A 207 40.77 -15.67 4.95
CA LEU A 207 40.11 -14.40 5.23
C LEU A 207 41.01 -13.41 5.99
N LYS A 208 41.83 -13.89 6.93
CA LYS A 208 42.77 -13.03 7.68
C LYS A 208 43.87 -12.46 6.78
N ASN A 209 44.29 -13.22 5.77
CA ASN A 209 45.42 -12.88 4.91
C ASN A 209 45.02 -12.13 3.63
N THR A 210 43.72 -12.06 3.30
CA THR A 210 43.25 -11.47 2.04
C THR A 210 43.15 -9.95 2.14
N THR A 211 43.88 -9.23 1.29
CA THR A 211 43.86 -7.75 1.21
C THR A 211 42.85 -7.20 0.19
N SER A 212 42.43 -8.01 -0.79
CA SER A 212 41.49 -7.59 -1.84
C SER A 212 40.03 -7.74 -1.40
N LYS A 213 39.29 -6.62 -1.39
CA LYS A 213 37.86 -6.58 -1.02
C LYS A 213 36.98 -7.57 -1.81
N VAL A 214 37.27 -7.79 -3.09
CA VAL A 214 36.49 -8.70 -3.95
C VAL A 214 36.71 -10.16 -3.56
N ALA A 215 37.96 -10.52 -3.29
CA ALA A 215 38.33 -11.87 -2.84
C ALA A 215 37.82 -12.14 -1.42
N GLU A 216 37.85 -11.11 -0.55
CA GLU A 216 37.30 -11.15 0.80
C GLU A 216 35.79 -11.45 0.76
N GLU A 217 34.99 -10.67 0.02
CA GLU A 217 33.55 -10.91 -0.11
C GLU A 217 33.21 -12.31 -0.63
N ARG A 218 33.97 -12.80 -1.62
CA ARG A 218 33.78 -14.15 -2.18
C ARG A 218 34.06 -15.21 -1.12
N THR A 219 35.15 -15.07 -0.40
CA THR A 219 35.55 -15.97 0.71
C THR A 219 34.50 -15.97 1.82
N ILE A 220 33.96 -14.81 2.21
CA ILE A 220 32.87 -14.70 3.19
C ILE A 220 31.62 -15.47 2.71
N LYS A 221 31.23 -15.30 1.44
CA LYS A 221 30.05 -15.97 0.87
C LYS A 221 30.24 -17.50 0.85
N ARG A 222 31.46 -17.97 0.56
CA ARG A 222 31.81 -19.40 0.56
C ARG A 222 31.87 -19.97 1.99
N LEU A 223 32.51 -19.27 2.92
CA LEU A 223 32.59 -19.67 4.33
C LEU A 223 31.19 -19.81 4.94
N LYS A 224 30.31 -18.84 4.72
CA LYS A 224 28.90 -18.92 5.14
C LYS A 224 28.18 -20.13 4.55
N LEU A 225 28.45 -20.50 3.31
CA LEU A 225 27.84 -21.67 2.69
C LEU A 225 28.29 -22.96 3.37
N ILE A 226 29.59 -23.11 3.65
CA ILE A 226 30.16 -24.29 4.32
C ILE A 226 29.65 -24.40 5.76
N GLU A 227 29.63 -23.30 6.52
CA GLU A 227 29.05 -23.28 7.88
C GLU A 227 27.57 -23.68 7.86
N ASN A 228 26.80 -23.23 6.88
CA ASN A 228 25.41 -23.63 6.71
C ASN A 228 25.25 -25.12 6.39
N PHE A 229 26.14 -25.73 5.60
CA PHE A 229 26.12 -27.18 5.35
C PHE A 229 26.40 -27.96 6.63
N ILE A 230 27.44 -27.57 7.40
CA ILE A 230 27.78 -28.20 8.68
C ILE A 230 26.61 -28.07 9.67
N ASN A 231 26.06 -26.87 9.86
CA ASN A 231 24.97 -26.63 10.80
C ASN A 231 23.66 -27.34 10.41
N SER A 232 23.41 -27.49 9.10
CA SER A 232 22.20 -28.14 8.60
C SER A 232 22.29 -29.66 8.53
N GLY A 233 23.50 -30.22 8.60
CA GLY A 233 23.78 -31.65 8.44
C GLY A 233 23.55 -32.16 7.00
N ASN A 234 23.38 -31.26 6.03
CA ASN A 234 23.23 -31.66 4.63
C ASN A 234 24.60 -31.90 4.00
N LYS A 235 24.66 -32.83 3.03
CA LYS A 235 25.89 -33.07 2.29
C LYS A 235 25.90 -32.36 0.92
N PRO A 236 27.04 -31.84 0.42
CA PRO A 236 27.10 -31.09 -0.83
C PRO A 236 26.69 -31.89 -2.07
N GLU A 237 26.99 -33.19 -2.11
CA GLU A 237 26.68 -34.07 -3.24
C GLU A 237 25.17 -34.26 -3.46
N TRP A 238 24.31 -33.95 -2.49
CA TRP A 238 22.85 -33.96 -2.65
C TRP A 238 22.33 -32.87 -3.60
N MET A 239 23.16 -31.92 -4.02
CA MET A 239 22.84 -30.99 -5.10
C MET A 239 22.80 -31.66 -6.48
N ILE A 240 23.38 -32.85 -6.61
CA ILE A 240 23.35 -33.70 -7.81
C ILE A 240 22.35 -34.84 -7.56
N LEU A 241 21.30 -34.89 -8.36
CA LEU A 241 20.22 -35.87 -8.24
C LEU A 241 20.59 -37.18 -8.93
N THR A 242 20.40 -38.29 -8.24
CA THR A 242 20.40 -39.65 -8.83
C THR A 242 19.00 -40.23 -8.94
N VAL A 243 18.06 -39.73 -8.14
CA VAL A 243 16.67 -40.18 -8.08
C VAL A 243 15.77 -38.96 -8.13
N ILE A 244 14.73 -39.01 -8.97
CA ILE A 244 13.73 -37.94 -9.07
C ILE A 244 12.41 -38.41 -8.46
N PRO A 245 11.83 -37.68 -7.49
CA PRO A 245 10.49 -37.96 -7.00
C PRO A 245 9.44 -37.56 -8.05
N VAL A 246 8.42 -38.39 -8.21
CA VAL A 246 7.26 -38.14 -9.06
C VAL A 246 6.07 -37.79 -8.19
N ILE A 247 5.50 -36.60 -8.41
CA ILE A 247 4.36 -36.13 -7.64
C ILE A 247 3.12 -37.03 -7.85
N PRO A 248 2.23 -37.14 -6.85
CA PRO A 248 1.02 -37.95 -6.93
C PRO A 248 0.08 -37.54 -8.09
N PRO A 249 -0.62 -38.49 -8.75
CA PRO A 249 -1.47 -38.23 -9.91
C PRO A 249 -2.61 -37.23 -9.69
N GLU A 250 -3.20 -37.16 -8.48
CA GLU A 250 -4.26 -36.19 -8.21
C GLU A 250 -3.78 -34.73 -8.26
N LEU A 251 -2.49 -34.49 -8.05
CA LEU A 251 -1.90 -33.16 -8.18
C LEU A 251 -1.57 -32.81 -9.65
N ARG A 252 -1.67 -33.79 -10.56
CA ARG A 252 -1.45 -33.67 -12.01
C ARG A 252 -2.55 -34.42 -12.79
N PRO A 253 -3.83 -34.04 -12.59
CA PRO A 253 -4.96 -34.84 -13.06
C PRO A 253 -5.02 -34.90 -14.59
N LEU A 254 -5.69 -35.95 -15.05
CA LEU A 254 -6.06 -36.17 -16.43
C LEU A 254 -7.59 -36.26 -16.45
N VAL A 255 -8.23 -35.19 -16.92
CA VAL A 255 -9.69 -35.02 -16.83
C VAL A 255 -10.29 -35.33 -18.21
N PRO A 256 -11.25 -36.27 -18.30
CA PRO A 256 -11.99 -36.48 -19.55
C PRO A 256 -12.83 -35.24 -19.85
N LEU A 257 -12.78 -34.79 -21.10
CA LEU A 257 -13.65 -33.76 -21.66
C LEU A 257 -14.70 -34.43 -22.55
N ASP A 258 -15.81 -33.74 -22.78
CA ASP A 258 -16.84 -34.17 -23.71
C ASP A 258 -16.23 -34.36 -25.12
N GLY A 259 -16.56 -35.47 -25.79
CA GLY A 259 -15.98 -35.85 -27.09
C GLY A 259 -14.74 -36.75 -27.02
N GLY A 260 -14.50 -37.43 -25.90
CA GLY A 260 -13.44 -38.45 -25.78
C GLY A 260 -12.01 -37.89 -25.73
N ARG A 261 -11.87 -36.57 -25.60
CA ARG A 261 -10.59 -35.88 -25.42
C ARG A 261 -10.22 -35.86 -23.93
N PHE A 262 -8.94 -35.72 -23.64
CA PHE A 262 -8.45 -35.58 -22.27
C PHE A 262 -7.68 -34.27 -22.10
N ALA A 263 -8.04 -33.50 -21.07
CA ALA A 263 -7.22 -32.41 -20.58
C ALA A 263 -6.11 -32.98 -19.70
N THR A 264 -4.87 -32.89 -20.18
CA THR A 264 -3.68 -33.36 -19.45
C THR A 264 -2.95 -32.19 -18.80
N SER A 265 -2.55 -32.36 -17.54
CA SER A 265 -1.60 -31.44 -16.90
C SER A 265 -0.25 -31.42 -17.64
N ASP A 266 0.32 -30.22 -17.84
CA ASP A 266 1.62 -30.00 -18.49
C ASP A 266 2.77 -30.79 -17.83
N LEU A 267 2.68 -31.06 -16.53
CA LEU A 267 3.68 -31.84 -15.80
C LEU A 267 3.80 -33.28 -16.30
N ASN A 268 2.68 -33.88 -16.72
CA ASN A 268 2.70 -35.25 -17.24
C ASN A 268 3.55 -35.32 -18.52
N ASP A 269 3.52 -34.28 -19.36
CA ASP A 269 4.36 -34.20 -20.55
C ASP A 269 5.85 -34.03 -20.21
N LEU A 270 6.17 -33.22 -19.20
CA LEU A 270 7.55 -33.04 -18.72
C LEU A 270 8.11 -34.34 -18.13
N TYR A 271 7.35 -35.03 -17.27
CA TYR A 271 7.75 -36.34 -16.74
C TYR A 271 7.91 -37.38 -17.84
N ARG A 272 6.99 -37.43 -18.81
CA ARG A 272 7.09 -38.34 -19.96
C ARG A 272 8.38 -38.12 -20.75
N ARG A 273 8.80 -36.87 -20.97
CA ARG A 273 10.07 -36.56 -21.63
C ARG A 273 11.27 -37.09 -20.83
N VAL A 274 11.30 -36.86 -19.52
CA VAL A 274 12.38 -37.36 -18.63
C VAL A 274 12.46 -38.88 -18.69
N ILE A 275 11.33 -39.59 -18.52
CA ILE A 275 11.29 -41.06 -18.54
C ILE A 275 11.74 -41.61 -19.91
N ASN A 276 11.28 -41.02 -21.01
CA ASN A 276 11.68 -41.44 -22.35
C ASN A 276 13.18 -41.29 -22.59
N ARG A 277 13.76 -40.15 -22.18
CA ARG A 277 15.21 -39.89 -22.31
C ARG A 277 16.02 -40.82 -21.42
N ASN A 278 15.58 -41.03 -20.18
CA ASN A 278 16.24 -41.92 -19.23
C ASN A 278 16.25 -43.38 -19.71
N ASN A 279 15.12 -43.87 -20.21
CA ASN A 279 14.99 -45.22 -20.77
C ASN A 279 15.82 -45.40 -22.05
N ARG A 280 15.87 -44.37 -22.90
CA ARG A 280 16.73 -44.38 -24.10
C ARG A 280 18.20 -44.44 -23.72
N LEU A 281 18.64 -43.60 -22.78
CA LEU A 281 20.01 -43.61 -22.26
C LEU A 281 20.37 -44.96 -21.66
N LYS A 282 19.47 -45.55 -20.86
CA LYS A 282 19.67 -46.88 -20.27
C LYS A 282 19.93 -47.95 -21.33
N ARG A 283 19.11 -47.99 -22.38
CA ARG A 283 19.29 -48.91 -23.51
C ARG A 283 20.59 -48.67 -24.27
N LEU A 284 20.99 -47.41 -24.46
CA LEU A 284 22.25 -47.07 -25.14
C LEU A 284 23.46 -47.56 -24.33
N MET A 285 23.42 -47.45 -23.00
CA MET A 285 24.47 -47.97 -22.12
C MET A 285 24.50 -49.50 -22.11
N GLU A 286 23.35 -50.16 -22.06
CA GLU A 286 23.24 -51.63 -22.15
C GLU A 286 23.80 -52.18 -23.48
N LEU A 287 23.59 -51.45 -24.58
CA LEU A 287 24.12 -51.78 -25.91
C LEU A 287 25.57 -51.34 -26.13
N ARG A 288 26.23 -50.72 -25.14
CA ARG A 288 27.59 -50.14 -25.24
C ARG A 288 27.75 -49.25 -26.49
N ALA A 289 26.79 -48.35 -26.72
CA ALA A 289 26.85 -47.40 -27.83
C ALA A 289 28.04 -46.42 -27.70
N PRO A 290 28.55 -45.86 -28.81
CA PRO A 290 29.65 -44.90 -28.79
C PRO A 290 29.42 -43.69 -27.86
N ASP A 291 30.49 -43.23 -27.23
CA ASP A 291 30.45 -42.18 -26.19
C ASP A 291 29.84 -40.87 -26.67
N ILE A 292 30.02 -40.48 -27.93
CA ILE A 292 29.42 -39.26 -28.48
C ILE A 292 27.89 -39.29 -28.36
N ILE A 293 27.29 -40.46 -28.66
CA ILE A 293 25.83 -40.66 -28.58
C ILE A 293 25.39 -40.67 -27.12
N VAL A 294 26.14 -41.33 -26.24
CA VAL A 294 25.86 -41.39 -24.80
C VAL A 294 25.95 -39.99 -24.18
N ARG A 295 27.01 -39.22 -24.43
CA ARG A 295 27.21 -37.83 -23.97
C ARG A 295 26.06 -36.93 -24.42
N ASN A 296 25.64 -37.04 -25.69
CA ASN A 296 24.50 -36.27 -26.19
C ASN A 296 23.20 -36.65 -25.45
N GLU A 297 22.92 -37.93 -25.22
CA GLU A 297 21.71 -38.34 -24.51
C GLU A 297 21.77 -37.99 -23.01
N LYS A 298 22.95 -38.02 -22.36
CA LYS A 298 23.17 -37.48 -21.00
C LYS A 298 22.83 -35.99 -20.94
N ARG A 299 23.28 -35.19 -21.92
CA ARG A 299 22.94 -33.76 -22.07
C ARG A 299 21.43 -33.55 -22.25
N MET A 300 20.78 -34.34 -23.11
CA MET A 300 19.33 -34.26 -23.33
C MET A 300 18.52 -34.66 -22.09
N LEU A 301 19.02 -35.61 -21.28
CA LEU A 301 18.41 -35.97 -20.00
C LEU A 301 18.52 -34.81 -19.00
N GLN A 302 19.70 -34.18 -18.88
CA GLN A 302 19.89 -32.97 -18.07
C GLN A 302 18.91 -31.86 -18.49
N GLU A 303 18.75 -31.62 -19.80
CA GLU A 303 17.76 -30.65 -20.34
C GLU A 303 16.32 -30.97 -19.94
N ALA A 304 15.92 -32.24 -20.04
CA ALA A 304 14.57 -32.65 -19.70
C ALA A 304 14.28 -32.47 -18.20
N VAL A 305 15.26 -32.78 -17.35
CA VAL A 305 15.15 -32.59 -15.89
C VAL A 305 15.16 -31.12 -15.52
N ASP A 306 16.02 -30.31 -16.12
CA ASP A 306 16.03 -28.85 -15.92
C ASP A 306 14.66 -28.24 -16.22
N ALA A 307 14.06 -28.63 -17.35
CA ALA A 307 12.74 -28.13 -17.76
C ALA A 307 11.59 -28.63 -16.88
N LEU A 308 11.70 -29.83 -16.28
CA LEU A 308 10.73 -30.35 -15.31
C LEU A 308 10.70 -29.47 -14.05
N PHE A 309 11.88 -29.11 -13.53
CA PHE A 309 11.98 -28.29 -12.32
C PHE A 309 11.71 -26.81 -12.58
N ASP A 310 12.32 -26.21 -13.60
CA ASP A 310 12.14 -24.78 -13.93
C ASP A 310 12.29 -24.53 -15.44
N ASN A 311 11.15 -24.52 -16.15
CA ASN A 311 11.11 -24.32 -17.59
C ASN A 311 11.43 -22.86 -17.95
N GLY A 312 12.54 -22.64 -18.67
CA GLY A 312 12.98 -21.32 -19.15
C GLY A 312 14.19 -20.72 -18.43
N ARG A 313 14.60 -21.25 -17.26
CA ARG A 313 15.77 -20.72 -16.53
C ARG A 313 17.10 -20.98 -17.24
N ARG A 314 17.16 -21.99 -18.10
CA ARG A 314 18.34 -22.32 -18.92
C ARG A 314 18.39 -21.56 -20.26
N GLY A 315 17.27 -20.96 -20.69
CA GLY A 315 17.16 -20.32 -22.00
C GLY A 315 15.88 -20.74 -22.73
N ARG A 316 16.00 -21.60 -23.75
CA ARG A 316 14.86 -22.01 -24.60
C ARG A 316 13.79 -22.73 -23.79
N VAL A 317 12.58 -22.19 -23.80
CA VAL A 317 11.41 -22.80 -23.17
C VAL A 317 10.91 -23.99 -23.98
N ILE A 318 10.58 -25.07 -23.28
CA ILE A 318 9.90 -26.21 -23.88
C ILE A 318 8.42 -25.87 -24.07
N THR A 319 7.94 -25.99 -25.30
CA THR A 319 6.55 -25.71 -25.68
C THR A 319 5.76 -26.99 -25.95
N GLY A 320 4.44 -26.89 -25.74
CA GLY A 320 3.47 -27.92 -26.12
C GLY A 320 2.97 -27.74 -27.56
N THR A 321 1.95 -28.52 -27.95
CA THR A 321 1.35 -28.50 -29.29
C THR A 321 0.81 -27.13 -29.72
N GLY A 322 0.30 -26.33 -28.77
CA GLY A 322 -0.18 -24.96 -29.01
C GLY A 322 0.87 -23.86 -28.93
N LYS A 323 2.17 -24.18 -29.07
CA LYS A 323 3.32 -23.26 -28.86
C LYS A 323 3.38 -22.56 -27.48
N ARG A 324 2.45 -22.83 -26.57
CA ARG A 324 2.49 -22.35 -25.18
C ARG A 324 3.62 -23.06 -24.41
N PRO A 325 4.35 -22.34 -23.53
CA PRO A 325 5.34 -22.97 -22.65
C PRO A 325 4.63 -23.90 -21.66
N LEU A 326 5.21 -25.08 -21.42
CA LEU A 326 4.71 -26.02 -20.42
C LEU A 326 4.99 -25.49 -19.01
N LYS A 327 4.01 -25.56 -18.11
CA LYS A 327 4.20 -25.17 -16.70
C LYS A 327 5.06 -26.20 -15.96
N SER A 328 6.15 -25.73 -15.35
CA SER A 328 7.07 -26.53 -14.54
C SER A 328 6.65 -26.64 -13.07
N LEU A 329 7.36 -27.45 -12.28
CA LEU A 329 7.16 -27.54 -10.83
C LEU A 329 7.37 -26.18 -10.12
N ALA A 330 8.40 -25.42 -10.54
CA ALA A 330 8.64 -24.09 -10.01
C ALA A 330 7.47 -23.14 -10.30
N ASP A 331 6.88 -23.17 -11.50
CA ASP A 331 5.77 -22.29 -11.90
C ASP A 331 4.48 -22.57 -11.12
N MET A 332 4.31 -23.79 -10.61
CA MET A 332 3.20 -24.08 -9.69
C MET A 332 3.38 -23.41 -8.32
N LEU A 333 4.61 -23.10 -7.93
CA LEU A 333 4.92 -22.50 -6.63
C LEU A 333 5.06 -20.98 -6.75
N LYS A 334 5.77 -20.49 -7.77
CA LYS A 334 6.12 -19.07 -7.96
C LYS A 334 5.08 -18.32 -8.80
N GLY A 335 5.17 -16.99 -8.78
CA GLY A 335 4.32 -16.12 -9.59
C GLY A 335 2.94 -15.82 -8.97
N LYS A 336 2.09 -15.10 -9.72
CA LYS A 336 0.74 -14.71 -9.26
C LYS A 336 -0.21 -15.91 -9.20
N GLN A 337 -0.09 -16.83 -10.17
CA GLN A 337 -0.86 -18.08 -10.22
C GLN A 337 -0.23 -19.22 -9.39
N GLY A 338 0.88 -18.94 -8.71
CA GLY A 338 1.54 -19.93 -7.85
C GLY A 338 0.74 -20.21 -6.59
N ARG A 339 0.91 -21.41 -6.02
CA ARG A 339 0.16 -21.89 -4.86
C ARG A 339 0.22 -20.95 -3.65
N PHE A 340 1.37 -20.35 -3.36
CA PHE A 340 1.52 -19.43 -2.23
C PHE A 340 0.56 -18.23 -2.31
N ARG A 341 0.40 -17.63 -3.49
CA ARG A 341 -0.44 -16.43 -3.65
C ARG A 341 -1.90 -16.76 -3.94
N GLN A 342 -2.16 -17.68 -4.86
CA GLN A 342 -3.51 -17.93 -5.36
C GLN A 342 -4.32 -18.93 -4.50
N ASN A 343 -3.65 -19.83 -3.78
CA ASN A 343 -4.33 -20.94 -3.10
C ASN A 343 -4.08 -20.99 -1.60
N LEU A 344 -3.01 -20.36 -1.09
CA LEU A 344 -2.72 -20.30 0.35
C LEU A 344 -3.19 -18.99 0.95
N LEU A 345 -2.74 -17.86 0.41
CA LEU A 345 -3.12 -16.52 0.87
C LEU A 345 -4.50 -16.11 0.34
N GLY A 346 -4.68 -16.14 -0.98
CA GLY A 346 -6.01 -16.05 -1.59
C GLY A 346 -6.67 -17.42 -1.59
N LYS A 347 -7.93 -17.52 -1.19
CA LYS A 347 -8.73 -18.74 -1.31
C LYS A 347 -10.15 -18.39 -1.69
N ARG A 348 -10.79 -19.27 -2.47
CA ARG A 348 -12.24 -19.24 -2.59
C ARG A 348 -12.82 -19.78 -1.29
N VAL A 349 -13.85 -19.12 -0.78
CA VAL A 349 -14.47 -19.41 0.51
C VAL A 349 -15.95 -19.67 0.26
N ASP A 350 -16.45 -20.77 0.79
CA ASP A 350 -17.89 -21.07 0.81
C ASP A 350 -18.61 -20.12 1.79
N TYR A 351 -19.94 -20.13 1.82
CA TYR A 351 -20.73 -19.21 2.67
C TYR A 351 -20.41 -17.73 2.42
N SER A 352 -20.20 -17.40 1.15
CA SER A 352 -19.97 -16.03 0.70
C SER A 352 -20.86 -15.67 -0.49
N GLY A 353 -21.19 -14.39 -0.60
CA GLY A 353 -22.01 -13.84 -1.68
C GLY A 353 -21.50 -12.46 -2.08
N ARG A 354 -21.96 -11.94 -3.23
CA ARG A 354 -21.68 -10.56 -3.66
C ARG A 354 -22.90 -9.98 -4.33
N SER A 355 -23.19 -8.71 -4.05
CA SER A 355 -24.17 -7.93 -4.80
C SER A 355 -23.77 -6.46 -4.89
N VAL A 356 -24.49 -5.72 -5.72
CA VAL A 356 -24.41 -4.26 -5.81
C VAL A 356 -24.90 -3.65 -4.51
N ILE A 357 -24.26 -2.57 -4.07
CA ILE A 357 -24.67 -1.83 -2.88
C ILE A 357 -25.61 -0.69 -3.23
N VAL A 358 -26.57 -0.44 -2.33
CA VAL A 358 -27.49 0.69 -2.35
C VAL A 358 -27.51 1.36 -0.98
N VAL A 359 -27.92 2.61 -0.93
CA VAL A 359 -28.00 3.36 0.33
C VAL A 359 -29.15 2.86 1.19
N GLY A 360 -28.91 2.65 2.48
CA GLY A 360 -29.94 2.33 3.49
C GLY A 360 -29.95 3.37 4.61
N PRO A 361 -30.63 4.53 4.43
CA PRO A 361 -30.57 5.64 5.39
C PRO A 361 -31.33 5.38 6.70
N GLU A 362 -32.24 4.41 6.72
CA GLU A 362 -33.02 4.01 7.92
C GLU A 362 -32.29 2.98 8.79
N LEU A 363 -31.20 2.39 8.28
CA LEU A 363 -30.40 1.43 9.03
C LEU A 363 -29.70 2.12 10.19
N LYS A 364 -29.48 1.39 11.29
CA LYS A 364 -28.56 1.81 12.36
C LYS A 364 -27.12 1.50 11.99
N LEU A 365 -26.14 2.12 12.65
CA LEU A 365 -24.73 1.95 12.29
C LEU A 365 -24.24 0.48 12.28
N HIS A 366 -24.75 -0.37 13.17
CA HIS A 366 -24.40 -1.79 13.27
C HIS A 366 -25.16 -2.69 12.29
N GLN A 367 -26.12 -2.17 11.52
CA GLN A 367 -27.00 -2.97 10.68
C GLN A 367 -26.62 -2.89 9.21
N CYS A 368 -26.91 -3.95 8.45
CA CYS A 368 -26.87 -3.95 7.00
C CYS A 368 -28.10 -4.64 6.43
N GLY A 369 -28.62 -4.19 5.29
CA GLY A 369 -29.74 -4.86 4.63
C GLY A 369 -29.25 -5.99 3.72
N LEU A 370 -29.69 -7.22 3.97
CA LEU A 370 -29.34 -8.41 3.20
C LEU A 370 -30.57 -8.92 2.42
N PRO A 371 -30.47 -9.11 1.09
CA PRO A 371 -31.57 -9.67 0.30
C PRO A 371 -32.01 -11.04 0.80
N LYS A 372 -33.33 -11.22 0.96
CA LYS A 372 -33.94 -12.49 1.40
C LYS A 372 -33.42 -13.73 0.67
N LYS A 373 -33.32 -13.71 -0.67
CA LYS A 373 -32.80 -14.83 -1.47
C LYS A 373 -31.31 -15.11 -1.23
N MET A 374 -30.52 -14.05 -1.02
CA MET A 374 -29.11 -14.20 -0.68
C MET A 374 -28.94 -14.80 0.72
N ALA A 375 -29.69 -14.29 1.71
CA ALA A 375 -29.69 -14.82 3.06
C ALA A 375 -30.12 -16.29 3.08
N LEU A 376 -31.18 -16.65 2.33
CA LEU A 376 -31.63 -18.03 2.19
C LEU A 376 -30.51 -18.97 1.73
N GLU A 377 -29.73 -18.58 0.73
CA GLU A 377 -28.60 -19.37 0.21
C GLU A 377 -27.45 -19.48 1.22
N LEU A 378 -27.08 -18.37 1.84
CA LEU A 378 -25.96 -18.30 2.79
C LEU A 378 -26.23 -19.10 4.07
N PHE A 379 -27.48 -19.09 4.56
CA PHE A 379 -27.86 -19.72 5.82
C PHE A 379 -28.48 -21.12 5.67
N LYS A 380 -28.47 -21.73 4.47
CA LYS A 380 -29.10 -23.04 4.19
C LYS A 380 -28.85 -24.12 5.26
N PRO A 381 -27.60 -24.38 5.74
CA PRO A 381 -27.38 -25.45 6.70
C PRO A 381 -28.07 -25.20 8.04
N PHE A 382 -28.13 -23.93 8.48
CA PHE A 382 -28.78 -23.54 9.72
C PHE A 382 -30.30 -23.72 9.62
N ILE A 383 -30.87 -23.38 8.47
CA ILE A 383 -32.30 -23.59 8.19
C ILE A 383 -32.63 -25.08 8.19
N TYR A 384 -31.81 -25.92 7.56
CA TYR A 384 -32.03 -27.38 7.57
C TYR A 384 -31.99 -27.95 8.99
N ALA A 385 -31.02 -27.52 9.82
CA ALA A 385 -30.92 -27.96 11.20
C ALA A 385 -32.11 -27.48 12.05
N LYS A 386 -32.61 -26.27 11.82
CA LYS A 386 -33.78 -25.71 12.51
C LYS A 386 -35.09 -26.40 12.10
N LEU A 387 -35.29 -26.66 10.81
CA LEU A 387 -36.46 -27.38 10.30
C LEU A 387 -36.56 -28.81 10.88
N ASP A 388 -35.42 -29.48 11.02
CA ASP A 388 -35.32 -30.80 11.67
C ASP A 388 -35.62 -30.69 13.16
N LYS A 389 -35.03 -29.71 13.86
CA LYS A 389 -35.25 -29.48 15.30
C LYS A 389 -36.72 -29.14 15.64
N LEU A 390 -37.41 -28.40 14.77
CA LEU A 390 -38.82 -28.03 14.94
C LEU A 390 -39.77 -29.15 14.49
N GLY A 391 -39.28 -30.23 13.90
CA GLY A 391 -40.11 -31.33 13.40
C GLY A 391 -40.90 -31.01 12.12
N LEU A 392 -40.64 -29.86 11.47
CA LEU A 392 -41.26 -29.46 10.20
C LEU A 392 -40.74 -30.28 9.02
N ALA A 393 -39.54 -30.85 9.15
CA ALA A 393 -38.99 -31.81 8.20
C ALA A 393 -38.43 -33.03 8.92
N THR A 394 -38.80 -34.24 8.46
CA THR A 394 -38.31 -35.50 9.04
C THR A 394 -36.95 -35.93 8.49
N THR A 395 -36.57 -35.43 7.32
CA THR A 395 -35.31 -35.76 6.64
C THR A 395 -34.71 -34.54 5.97
N ILE A 396 -33.38 -34.51 5.83
CA ILE A 396 -32.66 -33.45 5.11
C ILE A 396 -33.16 -33.30 3.66
N LYS A 397 -33.56 -34.39 3.00
CA LYS A 397 -34.14 -34.34 1.64
C LYS A 397 -35.48 -33.61 1.62
N GLN A 398 -36.32 -33.84 2.62
CA GLN A 398 -37.59 -33.11 2.77
C GLN A 398 -37.34 -31.64 3.09
N ALA A 399 -36.43 -31.34 4.02
CA ALA A 399 -36.03 -29.97 4.35
C ALA A 399 -35.51 -29.22 3.11
N LYS A 400 -34.66 -29.86 2.30
CA LYS A 400 -34.18 -29.32 1.02
C LYS A 400 -35.32 -28.96 0.07
N LYS A 401 -36.31 -29.85 -0.08
CA LYS A 401 -37.50 -29.56 -0.91
C LYS A 401 -38.35 -28.41 -0.36
N ILE A 402 -38.47 -28.26 0.96
CA ILE A 402 -39.21 -27.18 1.61
C ILE A 402 -38.52 -25.83 1.34
N VAL A 403 -37.20 -25.79 1.51
CA VAL A 403 -36.36 -24.60 1.26
C VAL A 403 -36.33 -24.23 -0.22
N GLU A 404 -36.19 -25.20 -1.14
CA GLU A 404 -36.22 -24.95 -2.59
C GLU A 404 -37.58 -24.42 -3.09
N LYS A 405 -38.67 -24.76 -2.40
CA LYS A 405 -40.01 -24.25 -2.68
C LYS A 405 -40.32 -22.90 -2.02
N GLU A 406 -39.39 -22.34 -1.24
CA GLU A 406 -39.54 -21.04 -0.57
C GLU A 406 -40.84 -20.91 0.25
N LYS A 407 -41.24 -21.96 0.98
CA LYS A 407 -42.46 -21.94 1.81
C LYS A 407 -42.40 -20.83 2.88
N SER A 408 -43.55 -20.34 3.32
CA SER A 408 -43.68 -19.31 4.37
C SER A 408 -42.90 -19.64 5.65
N GLU A 409 -43.00 -20.88 6.14
CA GLU A 409 -42.30 -21.41 7.31
C GLU A 409 -40.77 -21.17 7.28
N VAL A 410 -40.18 -21.11 6.09
CA VAL A 410 -38.73 -20.92 5.90
C VAL A 410 -38.33 -19.48 6.20
N TRP A 411 -39.19 -18.50 5.92
CA TRP A 411 -38.90 -17.09 6.16
C TRP A 411 -38.89 -16.76 7.65
N ASP A 412 -39.81 -17.34 8.42
CA ASP A 412 -39.86 -17.17 9.89
C ASP A 412 -38.61 -17.77 10.55
N ILE A 413 -38.19 -18.95 10.10
CA ILE A 413 -36.96 -19.61 10.58
C ILE A 413 -35.73 -18.81 10.15
N LEU A 414 -35.72 -18.28 8.93
CA LEU A 414 -34.60 -17.48 8.44
C LEU A 414 -34.44 -16.22 9.31
N GLU A 415 -35.53 -15.52 9.63
CA GLU A 415 -35.47 -14.35 10.51
C GLU A 415 -34.93 -14.72 11.91
N GLU A 416 -35.36 -15.86 12.48
CA GLU A 416 -34.85 -16.34 13.76
C GLU A 416 -33.35 -16.69 13.72
N VAL A 417 -32.89 -17.32 12.63
CA VAL A 417 -31.48 -17.70 12.43
C VAL A 417 -30.57 -16.49 12.23
N VAL A 418 -31.07 -15.49 11.52
CA VAL A 418 -30.35 -14.27 11.14
C VAL A 418 -30.25 -13.30 12.33
N ARG A 419 -31.20 -13.37 13.27
CA ARG A 419 -31.18 -12.58 14.51
C ARG A 419 -29.90 -12.85 15.32
N GLU A 420 -29.22 -11.77 15.71
CA GLU A 420 -27.94 -11.79 16.44
C GLU A 420 -26.78 -12.51 15.73
N HIS A 421 -26.90 -12.85 14.45
CA HIS A 421 -25.83 -13.48 13.68
C HIS A 421 -25.04 -12.44 12.86
N PRO A 422 -23.83 -12.03 13.29
CA PRO A 422 -23.07 -11.02 12.56
C PRO A 422 -22.63 -11.55 11.19
N VAL A 423 -22.66 -10.69 10.18
CA VAL A 423 -22.11 -10.95 8.84
C VAL A 423 -20.97 -9.99 8.56
N LEU A 424 -19.97 -10.43 7.79
CA LEU A 424 -18.84 -9.60 7.39
C LEU A 424 -19.09 -9.02 6.00
N LEU A 425 -19.06 -7.69 5.89
CA LEU A 425 -19.06 -6.99 4.61
C LEU A 425 -17.63 -6.61 4.22
N ASN A 426 -17.29 -6.83 2.96
CA ASN A 426 -15.97 -6.56 2.40
C ASN A 426 -16.08 -5.82 1.06
N ARG A 427 -15.35 -4.71 0.93
CA ARG A 427 -15.13 -4.03 -0.37
C ARG A 427 -13.72 -4.33 -0.87
N ALA A 428 -13.65 -4.91 -2.08
CA ALA A 428 -12.39 -5.19 -2.74
C ALA A 428 -12.00 -4.04 -3.69
N PRO A 429 -10.73 -3.62 -3.76
CA PRO A 429 -9.57 -4.10 -3.00
C PRO A 429 -9.52 -3.55 -1.56
N THR A 430 -9.22 -4.42 -0.59
CA THR A 430 -9.08 -4.04 0.83
C THR A 430 -7.69 -3.44 1.08
N LEU A 431 -7.57 -2.12 1.12
CA LEU A 431 -6.29 -1.41 1.35
C LEU A 431 -5.95 -1.26 2.83
N HIS A 432 -6.96 -1.17 3.68
CA HIS A 432 -6.87 -0.96 5.12
C HIS A 432 -7.92 -1.79 5.85
N ARG A 433 -7.74 -1.98 7.16
CA ARG A 433 -8.60 -2.85 7.98
C ARG A 433 -10.09 -2.52 7.92
N LEU A 434 -10.46 -1.24 7.77
CA LEU A 434 -11.86 -0.80 7.75
C LEU A 434 -12.60 -1.17 6.46
N GLY A 435 -11.89 -1.68 5.45
CA GLY A 435 -12.51 -2.26 4.26
C GLY A 435 -13.20 -3.61 4.52
N ILE A 436 -13.10 -4.16 5.74
CA ILE A 436 -13.89 -5.30 6.22
C ILE A 436 -14.47 -4.94 7.60
N GLN A 437 -15.79 -5.00 7.74
CA GLN A 437 -16.48 -4.75 9.00
C GLN A 437 -17.62 -5.76 9.21
N ALA A 438 -17.99 -5.99 10.47
CA ALA A 438 -19.12 -6.80 10.85
C ALA A 438 -20.38 -5.95 11.04
N PHE A 439 -21.51 -6.51 10.62
CA PHE A 439 -22.85 -5.92 10.73
C PHE A 439 -23.86 -6.99 11.11
N GLU A 440 -24.99 -6.57 11.67
CA GLU A 440 -26.16 -7.41 11.85
C GLU A 440 -27.06 -7.33 10.61
N PRO A 441 -27.36 -8.46 9.96
CA PRO A 441 -28.21 -8.50 8.78
C PRO A 441 -29.69 -8.23 9.11
N LEU A 442 -30.31 -7.33 8.37
CA LEU A 442 -31.76 -7.11 8.31
C LEU A 442 -32.27 -7.64 6.96
N LEU A 443 -33.32 -8.48 6.99
CA LEU A 443 -33.86 -9.08 5.77
C LEU A 443 -34.64 -8.04 4.96
N ILE A 444 -34.18 -7.78 3.75
CA ILE A 444 -34.82 -6.83 2.83
C ILE A 444 -35.30 -7.52 1.55
N GLU A 445 -36.28 -6.90 0.91
CA GLU A 445 -36.71 -7.28 -0.44
C GLU A 445 -35.72 -6.82 -1.51
N GLY A 446 -35.74 -7.49 -2.66
CA GLY A 446 -34.87 -7.16 -3.79
C GLY A 446 -33.59 -8.02 -3.87
N LYS A 447 -32.55 -7.47 -4.52
CA LYS A 447 -31.29 -8.18 -4.81
C LYS A 447 -30.03 -7.41 -4.40
N ALA A 448 -30.15 -6.14 -4.05
CA ALA A 448 -29.02 -5.27 -3.69
C ALA A 448 -28.81 -5.26 -2.17
N ILE A 449 -27.56 -5.12 -1.74
CA ILE A 449 -27.21 -4.99 -0.31
C ILE A 449 -27.41 -3.54 0.10
N GLN A 450 -28.14 -3.27 1.17
CA GLN A 450 -28.22 -1.93 1.73
C GLN A 450 -27.08 -1.69 2.71
N LEU A 451 -26.36 -0.59 2.51
CA LEU A 451 -25.24 -0.16 3.34
C LEU A 451 -25.58 1.14 4.07
N HIS A 452 -25.14 1.23 5.32
CA HIS A 452 -25.29 2.44 6.13
C HIS A 452 -24.45 3.62 5.56
N PRO A 453 -24.99 4.84 5.44
CA PRO A 453 -24.28 5.97 4.84
C PRO A 453 -22.97 6.35 5.53
N LEU A 454 -22.90 6.31 6.87
CA LEU A 454 -21.69 6.72 7.62
C LEU A 454 -20.48 5.77 7.42
N VAL A 455 -20.70 4.52 7.00
CA VAL A 455 -19.59 3.58 6.76
C VAL A 455 -19.03 3.68 5.33
N THR A 456 -19.69 4.41 4.43
CA THR A 456 -19.22 4.61 3.04
C THR A 456 -17.83 5.22 2.99
N ALA A 457 -17.53 6.18 3.87
CA ALA A 457 -16.19 6.78 4.00
C ALA A 457 -15.14 5.75 4.43
N ALA A 458 -15.49 4.82 5.32
CA ALA A 458 -14.60 3.78 5.80
C ALA A 458 -14.31 2.72 4.72
N PHE A 459 -15.31 2.32 3.95
CA PHE A 459 -15.15 1.42 2.79
C PHE A 459 -14.60 2.14 1.55
N ASN A 460 -14.59 3.48 1.55
CA ASN A 460 -14.36 4.33 0.38
C ASN A 460 -15.30 3.96 -0.79
N ALA A 461 -16.56 3.63 -0.47
CA ALA A 461 -17.56 3.09 -1.38
C ALA A 461 -18.50 4.16 -1.91
N ASP A 462 -18.84 4.06 -3.19
CA ASP A 462 -19.80 4.93 -3.87
C ASP A 462 -21.01 4.11 -4.36
N PHE A 463 -22.13 4.75 -4.68
CA PHE A 463 -23.37 4.07 -5.09
C PHE A 463 -23.59 4.13 -6.62
N ASP A 464 -22.54 3.91 -7.42
CA ASP A 464 -22.55 3.98 -8.88
C ASP A 464 -22.53 2.59 -9.58
N GLY A 465 -22.70 1.52 -8.81
CA GLY A 465 -22.62 0.14 -9.29
C GLY A 465 -21.56 -0.71 -8.57
N ASP A 466 -20.86 -0.12 -7.60
CA ASP A 466 -19.96 -0.81 -6.69
C ASP A 466 -20.62 -2.05 -6.06
N GLN A 467 -19.78 -3.07 -5.81
CA GLN A 467 -20.22 -4.34 -5.26
C GLN A 467 -19.47 -4.65 -3.97
N MET A 468 -20.18 -5.22 -3.01
CA MET A 468 -19.59 -5.73 -1.77
C MET A 468 -19.83 -7.22 -1.61
N ALA A 469 -18.84 -7.89 -1.02
CA ALA A 469 -18.93 -9.30 -0.67
C ALA A 469 -19.42 -9.45 0.78
N VAL A 470 -20.24 -10.47 1.00
CA VAL A 470 -20.76 -10.89 2.31
C VAL A 470 -20.10 -12.21 2.66
N HIS A 471 -19.67 -12.37 3.91
CA HIS A 471 -19.18 -13.63 4.47
C HIS A 471 -19.89 -13.95 5.79
N VAL A 472 -20.28 -15.21 5.99
CA VAL A 472 -20.98 -15.66 7.21
C VAL A 472 -20.01 -16.40 8.15
N PRO A 473 -19.74 -15.88 9.37
CA PRO A 473 -18.93 -16.56 10.37
C PRO A 473 -19.67 -17.74 10.99
N LEU A 474 -19.15 -18.96 10.79
CA LEU A 474 -19.87 -20.18 11.21
C LEU A 474 -19.59 -20.60 12.66
N SER A 475 -18.35 -20.47 13.15
CA SER A 475 -18.02 -20.89 14.51
C SER A 475 -18.43 -19.84 15.53
N LEU A 476 -18.71 -20.28 16.77
CA LEU A 476 -19.11 -19.39 17.85
C LEU A 476 -18.00 -18.37 18.17
N GLU A 477 -16.73 -18.81 18.13
CA GLU A 477 -15.57 -17.95 18.36
C GLU A 477 -15.47 -16.86 17.28
N ALA A 478 -15.72 -17.20 16.01
CA ALA A 478 -15.69 -16.24 14.91
C ALA A 478 -16.84 -15.22 15.00
N GLN A 479 -18.02 -15.65 15.44
CA GLN A 479 -19.15 -14.74 15.68
C GLN A 479 -18.87 -13.78 16.84
N LEU A 480 -18.32 -14.28 17.95
CA LEU A 480 -17.91 -13.47 19.08
C LEU A 480 -16.80 -12.49 18.69
N GLU A 481 -15.79 -12.96 17.94
CA GLU A 481 -14.71 -12.12 17.42
C GLU A 481 -15.24 -11.01 16.50
N ALA A 482 -16.13 -11.35 15.57
CA ALA A 482 -16.77 -10.37 14.69
C ALA A 482 -17.54 -9.30 15.49
N ARG A 483 -18.29 -9.71 16.51
CA ARG A 483 -19.08 -8.79 17.36
C ARG A 483 -18.20 -7.91 18.25
N VAL A 484 -17.13 -8.46 18.83
CA VAL A 484 -16.27 -7.73 19.77
C VAL A 484 -15.24 -6.86 19.04
N LEU A 485 -14.63 -7.34 17.96
CA LEU A 485 -13.51 -6.64 17.30
C LEU A 485 -13.92 -5.93 16.01
N MET A 486 -14.77 -6.55 15.18
CA MET A 486 -15.01 -6.10 13.80
C MET A 486 -16.29 -5.29 13.62
N MET A 487 -17.17 -5.24 14.62
CA MET A 487 -18.43 -4.50 14.54
C MET A 487 -18.18 -3.04 14.14
N SER A 488 -19.00 -2.51 13.23
CA SER A 488 -18.87 -1.13 12.74
C SER A 488 -18.88 -0.10 13.87
N THR A 489 -19.70 -0.31 14.91
CA THR A 489 -19.80 0.55 16.09
C THR A 489 -18.51 0.61 16.92
N ASN A 490 -17.64 -0.40 16.82
CA ASN A 490 -16.36 -0.48 17.54
C ASN A 490 -15.22 0.19 16.77
N ASN A 491 -15.43 0.48 15.48
CA ASN A 491 -14.41 0.96 14.57
C ASN A 491 -14.73 2.38 14.06
N ILE A 492 -14.75 3.32 15.00
CA ILE A 492 -15.14 4.74 14.80
C ILE A 492 -13.96 5.59 14.34
N LEU A 493 -12.75 5.28 14.83
CA LEU A 493 -11.55 6.08 14.58
C LEU A 493 -10.72 5.50 13.44
N SER A 494 -10.02 6.38 12.74
CA SER A 494 -9.01 5.99 11.77
C SER A 494 -7.76 5.44 12.48
N PRO A 495 -7.22 4.29 12.07
CA PRO A 495 -6.01 3.72 12.66
C PRO A 495 -4.73 4.55 12.37
N SER A 496 -4.76 5.47 11.41
CA SER A 496 -3.57 6.25 11.02
C SER A 496 -3.35 7.49 11.89
N ASN A 497 -4.42 8.15 12.33
CA ASN A 497 -4.35 9.44 13.02
C ASN A 497 -5.27 9.55 14.25
N GLY A 498 -6.11 8.55 14.52
CA GLY A 498 -7.04 8.56 15.66
C GLY A 498 -8.20 9.54 15.54
N LYS A 499 -8.42 10.17 14.38
CA LYS A 499 -9.58 11.02 14.14
C LYS A 499 -10.80 10.16 13.76
N PRO A 500 -12.04 10.59 14.07
CA PRO A 500 -13.25 9.88 13.63
C PRO A 500 -13.30 9.74 12.10
N ILE A 501 -13.61 8.54 11.62
CA ILE A 501 -13.82 8.26 10.19
C ILE A 501 -15.30 8.25 9.80
N ILE A 502 -16.19 7.94 10.75
CA ILE A 502 -17.65 7.93 10.60
C ILE A 502 -18.24 9.36 10.60
N VAL A 503 -17.58 10.28 9.91
CA VAL A 503 -18.00 11.67 9.80
C VAL A 503 -19.10 11.77 8.73
N PRO A 504 -20.22 12.48 9.01
CA PRO A 504 -21.20 12.81 7.99
C PRO A 504 -20.53 13.40 6.75
N SER A 505 -21.05 13.05 5.59
CA SER A 505 -20.50 13.46 4.29
C SER A 505 -21.61 14.02 3.39
N GLN A 506 -21.21 14.80 2.39
CA GLN A 506 -22.09 15.29 1.33
C GLN A 506 -23.37 15.96 1.91
N ASP A 507 -24.54 15.44 1.54
CA ASP A 507 -25.85 16.02 1.85
C ASP A 507 -26.11 16.15 3.35
N MET A 508 -25.62 15.21 4.16
CA MET A 508 -25.77 15.28 5.62
C MET A 508 -25.10 16.54 6.18
N VAL A 509 -23.88 16.84 5.72
CA VAL A 509 -23.14 18.03 6.13
C VAL A 509 -23.86 19.29 5.66
N LEU A 510 -24.40 19.26 4.44
CA LEU A 510 -25.11 20.39 3.87
C LEU A 510 -26.37 20.75 4.67
N GLY A 511 -27.15 19.74 5.09
CA GLY A 511 -28.32 19.94 5.95
C GLY A 511 -27.95 20.50 7.33
N ILE A 512 -26.90 19.98 7.96
CA ILE A 512 -26.39 20.48 9.26
C ILE A 512 -25.86 21.91 9.11
N TYR A 513 -25.11 22.17 8.04
CA TYR A 513 -24.57 23.49 7.73
C TYR A 513 -25.70 24.51 7.57
N TYR A 514 -26.71 24.19 6.77
CA TYR A 514 -27.91 25.00 6.60
C TYR A 514 -28.57 25.31 7.95
N MET A 515 -28.84 24.32 8.79
CA MET A 515 -29.41 24.56 10.13
C MET A 515 -28.55 25.47 11.02
N SER A 516 -27.22 25.39 10.89
CA SER A 516 -26.28 26.16 11.71
C SER A 516 -26.07 27.61 11.23
N GLN A 517 -26.53 27.95 10.01
CA GLN A 517 -26.46 29.30 9.48
C GLN A 517 -27.25 30.28 10.36
N PHE A 518 -26.67 31.46 10.55
CA PHE A 518 -27.24 32.54 11.33
C PHE A 518 -27.06 33.85 10.57
N PHE A 519 -28.15 34.57 10.35
CA PHE A 519 -28.19 35.75 9.49
C PHE A 519 -28.41 37.08 10.26
N GLY A 520 -28.07 37.13 11.55
CA GLY A 520 -28.21 38.33 12.38
C GLY A 520 -26.90 38.84 12.96
N ASP A 521 -26.76 40.16 13.08
CA ASP A 521 -25.72 40.79 13.91
C ASP A 521 -26.04 40.66 15.41
N GLN A 522 -25.06 40.91 16.28
CA GLN A 522 -25.28 40.88 17.74
C GLN A 522 -26.43 41.83 18.17
N ASP A 523 -26.63 42.94 17.46
CA ASP A 523 -27.62 43.98 17.76
C ASP A 523 -29.06 43.72 17.27
N THR A 524 -29.31 42.62 16.55
CA THR A 524 -30.68 42.25 16.13
C THR A 524 -31.53 41.78 17.31
N LYS A 525 -32.75 42.32 17.48
CA LYS A 525 -33.67 41.89 18.55
C LYS A 525 -34.12 40.43 18.33
N PRO A 526 -34.18 39.59 19.38
CA PRO A 526 -34.72 38.23 19.25
C PRO A 526 -36.21 38.27 18.92
N VAL A 527 -36.68 37.31 18.13
CA VAL A 527 -38.08 37.20 17.69
C VAL A 527 -39.01 36.83 18.86
N GLY A 528 -38.50 36.05 19.82
CA GLY A 528 -39.23 35.64 21.01
C GLY A 528 -38.41 34.83 22.01
N TYR A 529 -39.00 34.58 23.18
CA TYR A 529 -38.48 33.70 24.23
C TYR A 529 -39.24 32.38 24.17
N PHE A 530 -38.52 31.28 24.15
CA PHE A 530 -39.07 29.93 24.11
C PHE A 530 -38.59 29.16 25.33
N LEU A 531 -39.47 28.36 25.93
CA LEU A 531 -39.16 27.56 27.11
C LEU A 531 -38.41 26.29 26.74
N ASN A 532 -38.96 25.52 25.80
CA ASN A 532 -38.52 24.17 25.43
C ASN A 532 -38.52 23.97 23.91
N LEU A 533 -37.91 22.88 23.45
CA LEU A 533 -37.86 22.51 22.04
C LEU A 533 -39.23 22.22 21.42
N ASP A 534 -40.18 21.72 22.21
CA ASP A 534 -41.55 21.46 21.73
C ASP A 534 -42.25 22.75 21.28
N GLU A 535 -42.03 23.85 22.00
CA GLU A 535 -42.59 25.16 21.66
C GLU A 535 -41.92 25.73 20.39
N ILE A 536 -40.62 25.46 20.22
CA ILE A 536 -39.88 25.81 19.00
C ILE A 536 -40.40 24.98 17.81
N ALA A 537 -40.66 23.69 18.00
CA ALA A 537 -41.22 22.81 16.97
C ALA A 537 -42.62 23.26 16.55
N GLN A 538 -43.49 23.57 17.52
CA GLN A 538 -44.82 24.13 17.27
C GLN A 538 -44.73 25.47 16.54
N GLY A 539 -43.79 26.33 16.93
CA GLY A 539 -43.54 27.62 16.28
C GLY A 539 -43.13 27.47 14.80
N LEU A 540 -42.32 26.46 14.48
CA LEU A 540 -41.92 26.12 13.11
C LEU A 540 -43.10 25.58 12.29
N GLU A 541 -43.93 24.71 12.86
CA GLU A 541 -45.12 24.17 12.19
C GLU A 541 -46.14 25.26 11.88
N ASN A 542 -46.35 26.18 12.82
CA ASN A 542 -47.22 27.36 12.65
C ASN A 542 -46.61 28.45 11.75
N LYS A 543 -45.37 28.26 11.26
CA LYS A 543 -44.60 29.23 10.44
C LYS A 543 -44.41 30.60 11.10
N SER A 544 -44.53 30.67 12.42
CA SER A 544 -44.30 31.89 13.21
C SER A 544 -42.80 32.23 13.35
N ILE A 545 -41.95 31.20 13.24
CA ILE A 545 -40.49 31.28 13.25
C ILE A 545 -39.93 30.44 12.11
N ASN A 546 -38.73 30.79 11.64
CA ASN A 546 -37.98 30.03 10.65
C ASN A 546 -36.73 29.40 11.31
N ILE A 547 -36.10 28.42 10.65
CA ILE A 547 -34.89 27.72 11.12
C ILE A 547 -33.74 28.69 11.44
N HIS A 548 -33.65 29.82 10.73
CA HIS A 548 -32.61 30.82 10.95
C HIS A 548 -33.01 31.97 11.88
N SER A 549 -34.25 31.97 12.40
CA SER A 549 -34.74 33.02 13.30
C SER A 549 -33.94 33.04 14.62
N LYS A 550 -33.63 34.24 15.11
CA LYS A 550 -32.94 34.46 16.40
C LYS A 550 -33.93 34.32 17.55
N ILE A 551 -33.66 33.39 18.46
CA ILE A 551 -34.51 33.11 19.62
C ILE A 551 -33.67 33.02 20.91
N VAL A 552 -34.33 33.19 22.06
CA VAL A 552 -33.74 32.91 23.37
C VAL A 552 -34.43 31.67 23.94
N SER A 553 -33.65 30.64 24.26
CA SER A 553 -34.18 29.40 24.82
C SER A 553 -33.26 28.81 25.89
N ARG A 554 -33.83 27.94 26.73
CA ARG A 554 -33.10 27.20 27.76
C ARG A 554 -32.53 25.92 27.15
N PHE A 555 -31.26 25.63 27.48
CA PHE A 555 -30.60 24.37 27.16
C PHE A 555 -30.39 23.56 28.44
N GLU A 556 -30.80 22.29 28.42
CA GLU A 556 -30.64 21.36 29.54
C GLU A 556 -29.24 20.73 29.49
N THR A 557 -28.44 20.97 30.53
CA THR A 557 -27.09 20.40 30.70
C THR A 557 -26.95 19.79 32.11
N VAL A 558 -25.82 19.18 32.40
CA VAL A 558 -25.55 18.47 33.66
C VAL A 558 -24.31 19.07 34.31
N ASP A 559 -24.34 19.37 35.60
CA ASP A 559 -23.17 19.85 36.35
C ASP A 559 -22.15 18.73 36.65
N GLU A 560 -20.96 19.10 37.15
CA GLU A 560 -19.90 18.14 37.55
C GLU A 560 -20.37 17.07 38.55
N LYS A 561 -21.46 17.35 39.30
CA LYS A 561 -22.09 16.43 40.27
C LYS A 561 -23.25 15.60 39.69
N GLY A 562 -23.50 15.65 38.39
CA GLY A 562 -24.57 14.87 37.74
C GLY A 562 -25.98 15.46 37.89
N LYS A 563 -26.14 16.68 38.43
CA LYS A 563 -27.45 17.34 38.56
C LYS A 563 -27.80 18.11 37.28
N GLN A 564 -29.07 18.05 36.87
CA GLN A 564 -29.59 18.81 35.72
C GLN A 564 -29.61 20.31 36.02
N VAL A 565 -29.09 21.10 35.10
CA VAL A 565 -29.06 22.56 35.14
C VAL A 565 -29.53 23.12 33.82
N PHE A 566 -30.38 24.14 33.88
CA PHE A 566 -30.84 24.89 32.71
C PHE A 566 -30.02 26.16 32.55
N LYS A 567 -29.42 26.34 31.37
CA LYS A 567 -28.72 27.58 31.00
C LYS A 567 -29.43 28.23 29.83
N THR A 568 -29.68 29.54 29.92
CA THR A 568 -30.29 30.33 28.84
C THR A 568 -29.24 30.77 27.84
N TYR A 569 -29.50 30.54 26.55
CA TYR A 569 -28.65 30.97 25.44
C TYR A 569 -29.47 31.75 24.42
N GLN A 570 -28.79 32.59 23.63
CA GLN A 570 -29.36 33.30 22.50
C GLN A 570 -28.71 32.78 21.21
N SER A 571 -29.50 32.19 20.31
CA SER A 571 -29.00 31.56 19.09
C SER A 571 -30.09 31.36 18.03
N SER A 572 -29.79 30.64 16.94
CA SER A 572 -30.77 30.26 15.93
C SER A 572 -31.61 29.06 16.36
N VAL A 573 -32.84 28.97 15.84
CA VAL A 573 -33.71 27.80 16.01
C VAL A 573 -33.01 26.50 15.58
N GLY A 574 -32.34 26.51 14.42
CA GLY A 574 -31.61 25.34 13.92
C GLY A 574 -30.48 24.88 14.85
N ARG A 575 -29.76 25.80 15.50
CA ARG A 575 -28.73 25.45 16.50
C ARG A 575 -29.32 24.86 17.77
N PHE A 576 -30.50 25.29 18.21
CA PHE A 576 -31.20 24.66 19.35
C PHE A 576 -31.66 23.24 19.01
N LEU A 577 -32.18 23.00 17.80
CA LEU A 577 -32.52 21.65 17.34
C LEU A 577 -31.28 20.74 17.27
N LEU A 578 -30.14 21.28 16.84
CA LEU A 578 -28.86 20.56 16.84
C LEU A 578 -28.26 20.37 18.25
N ALA A 579 -28.62 21.21 19.21
CA ALA A 579 -28.14 21.05 20.58
C ALA A 579 -28.87 19.89 21.30
N ASP A 580 -30.12 19.59 20.93
CA ASP A 580 -30.92 18.50 21.52
C ASP A 580 -30.27 17.11 21.35
N ILE A 581 -29.61 16.89 20.21
CA ILE A 581 -28.94 15.62 19.95
C ILE A 581 -27.67 15.43 20.78
N LEU A 582 -27.11 16.50 21.37
CA LEU A 582 -25.88 16.42 22.13
C LEU A 582 -26.06 15.53 23.36
N PRO A 583 -25.08 14.68 23.70
CA PRO A 583 -25.14 13.91 24.92
C PRO A 583 -25.02 14.82 26.14
N LYS A 584 -25.85 14.53 27.15
CA LYS A 584 -25.89 15.29 28.40
C LYS A 584 -24.62 15.04 29.22
N HIS A 585 -23.69 15.99 29.19
CA HIS A 585 -22.42 15.90 29.90
C HIS A 585 -21.89 17.29 30.28
N HIS A 586 -21.25 17.42 31.45
CA HIS A 586 -20.79 18.71 31.99
C HIS A 586 -19.80 19.48 31.08
N LYS A 587 -19.01 18.76 30.29
CA LYS A 587 -18.05 19.36 29.34
C LYS A 587 -18.64 19.66 27.96
N ILE A 588 -19.87 19.22 27.69
CA ILE A 588 -20.53 19.45 26.41
C ILE A 588 -21.46 20.65 26.62
N THR A 589 -20.96 21.82 26.23
CA THR A 589 -21.71 23.08 26.32
C THR A 589 -22.36 23.40 24.99
N PHE A 590 -23.38 24.25 25.04
CA PHE A 590 -24.08 24.75 23.85
C PHE A 590 -23.14 25.46 22.86
N ASP A 591 -22.03 26.03 23.36
CA ASP A 591 -21.04 26.75 22.55
C ASP A 591 -20.39 25.88 21.47
N LEU A 592 -20.38 24.55 21.64
CA LEU A 592 -19.88 23.62 20.63
C LEU A 592 -20.73 23.63 19.35
N VAL A 593 -22.03 23.90 19.47
CA VAL A 593 -22.99 23.99 18.35
C VAL A 593 -23.29 25.44 17.98
N ASN A 594 -22.95 26.41 18.84
CA ASN A 594 -23.19 27.84 18.59
C ASN A 594 -22.20 28.49 17.60
N LYS A 595 -21.86 27.78 16.53
CA LYS A 595 -20.97 28.22 15.45
C LYS A 595 -21.46 27.61 14.14
N LEU A 596 -20.93 28.11 13.03
CA LEU A 596 -21.23 27.54 11.71
C LEU A 596 -20.58 26.15 11.60
N LEU A 597 -21.40 25.12 11.41
CA LEU A 597 -20.95 23.73 11.41
C LEU A 597 -20.55 23.29 10.00
N THR A 598 -19.28 23.51 9.66
CA THR A 598 -18.66 22.92 8.47
C THR A 598 -18.25 21.47 8.73
N LYS A 599 -17.88 20.71 7.67
CA LYS A 599 -17.37 19.34 7.81
C LYS A 599 -16.24 19.18 8.83
N LYS A 600 -15.34 20.17 8.90
CA LYS A 600 -14.23 20.17 9.87
C LYS A 600 -14.74 20.29 11.30
N GLN A 601 -15.64 21.24 11.55
CA GLN A 601 -16.27 21.48 12.86
C GLN A 601 -17.09 20.27 13.32
N ILE A 602 -17.79 19.59 12.41
CA ILE A 602 -18.54 18.36 12.72
C ILE A 602 -17.60 17.23 13.15
N SER A 603 -16.46 17.07 12.46
CA SER A 603 -15.45 16.06 12.83
C SER A 603 -14.86 16.34 14.22
N GLU A 604 -14.53 17.59 14.52
CA GLU A 604 -14.07 18.03 15.84
C GLU A 604 -15.14 17.78 16.93
N LEU A 605 -16.42 18.04 16.61
CA LEU A 605 -17.54 17.79 17.52
C LEU A 605 -17.64 16.30 17.88
N ILE A 606 -17.58 15.41 16.88
CA ILE A 606 -17.63 13.96 17.09
C ILE A 606 -16.43 13.48 17.91
N ASP A 607 -15.24 14.03 17.66
CA ASP A 607 -14.02 13.70 18.40
C ASP A 607 -14.12 14.11 19.87
N ILE A 608 -14.60 15.33 20.16
CA ILE A 608 -14.87 15.81 21.52
C ILE A 608 -15.86 14.89 22.25
N ILE A 609 -16.96 14.50 21.58
CA ILE A 609 -17.97 13.61 22.16
C ILE A 609 -17.38 12.22 22.44
N PHE A 610 -16.60 11.67 21.51
CA PHE A 610 -15.93 10.38 21.69
C PHE A 610 -14.98 10.37 22.88
N ARG A 611 -14.21 11.46 23.06
CA ARG A 611 -13.25 11.58 24.17
C ARG A 611 -13.94 11.68 25.53
N TYR A 612 -15.04 12.44 25.64
CA TYR A 612 -15.69 12.70 26.94
C TYR A 612 -16.80 11.72 27.30
N CYS A 613 -17.63 11.30 26.33
CA CYS A 613 -18.80 10.44 26.57
C CYS A 613 -18.54 8.97 26.21
N GLY A 614 -17.44 8.70 25.49
CA GLY A 614 -17.09 7.35 25.06
C GLY A 614 -17.90 6.86 23.86
N GLN A 615 -17.60 5.62 23.46
CA GLN A 615 -18.01 5.06 22.17
C GLN A 615 -19.53 4.97 21.96
N LYS A 616 -20.29 4.52 22.97
CA LYS A 616 -21.73 4.26 22.82
C LYS A 616 -22.52 5.54 22.52
N GLU A 617 -22.28 6.60 23.30
CA GLU A 617 -22.94 7.89 23.12
C GLU A 617 -22.56 8.53 21.78
N THR A 618 -21.31 8.38 21.33
CA THR A 618 -20.88 8.85 20.00
C THR A 618 -21.65 8.19 18.87
N VAL A 619 -21.88 6.87 18.93
CA VAL A 619 -22.65 6.16 17.89
C VAL A 619 -24.08 6.67 17.84
N ILE A 620 -24.74 6.82 18.99
CA ILE A 620 -26.12 7.32 19.08
C ILE A 620 -26.19 8.75 18.53
N PHE A 621 -25.21 9.58 18.88
CA PHE A 621 -25.09 10.94 18.37
C PHE A 621 -24.95 10.97 16.84
N CYS A 622 -24.04 10.16 16.28
CA CYS A 622 -23.80 10.07 14.84
C CYS A 622 -25.04 9.62 14.06
N ASP A 623 -25.78 8.61 14.55
CA ASP A 623 -27.01 8.13 13.91
C ASP A 623 -28.09 9.22 13.91
N ARG A 624 -28.30 9.92 15.04
CA ARG A 624 -29.26 11.03 15.12
C ARG A 624 -28.86 12.22 14.24
N LEU A 625 -27.57 12.55 14.23
CA LEU A 625 -27.02 13.62 13.41
C LEU A 625 -27.20 13.33 11.92
N MET A 626 -27.04 12.08 11.50
CA MET A 626 -27.32 11.63 10.13
C MET A 626 -28.79 11.85 9.76
N SER A 627 -29.74 11.40 10.59
CA SER A 627 -31.17 11.53 10.31
C SER A 627 -31.61 13.00 10.20
N ILE A 628 -31.16 13.85 11.13
CA ILE A 628 -31.44 15.29 11.10
C ILE A 628 -30.80 15.95 9.87
N GLY A 629 -29.56 15.57 9.53
CA GLY A 629 -28.86 16.07 8.35
C GLY A 629 -29.64 15.80 7.06
N PHE A 630 -30.08 14.57 6.83
CA PHE A 630 -30.87 14.22 5.64
C PHE A 630 -32.22 14.93 5.59
N LEU A 631 -32.96 14.95 6.70
CA LEU A 631 -34.28 15.60 6.74
C LEU A 631 -34.18 17.09 6.40
N ASN A 632 -33.20 17.79 6.97
CA ASN A 632 -33.05 19.22 6.75
C ASN A 632 -32.39 19.56 5.41
N ALA A 633 -31.53 18.68 4.87
CA ALA A 633 -31.03 18.82 3.50
C ALA A 633 -32.18 18.74 2.48
N PHE A 634 -33.12 17.81 2.67
CA PHE A 634 -34.32 17.69 1.85
C PHE A 634 -35.21 18.94 1.96
N LYS A 635 -35.47 19.42 3.19
CA LYS A 635 -36.28 20.63 3.43
C LYS A 635 -35.64 21.90 2.86
N ALA A 636 -34.31 21.99 2.88
CA ALA A 636 -33.58 23.16 2.37
C ALA A 636 -33.73 23.34 0.85
N GLY A 637 -34.09 22.28 0.10
CA GLY A 637 -34.37 22.38 -1.33
C GLY A 637 -33.19 22.90 -2.16
N ILE A 638 -31.95 22.59 -1.75
CA ILE A 638 -30.75 23.14 -2.37
C ILE A 638 -30.60 22.61 -3.80
N SER A 639 -30.58 23.52 -4.77
CA SER A 639 -30.46 23.23 -6.20
C SER A 639 -29.13 23.71 -6.77
N PHE A 640 -28.76 23.18 -7.94
CA PHE A 640 -27.63 23.66 -8.73
C PHE A 640 -28.15 24.15 -10.08
N GLY A 641 -28.14 25.46 -10.31
CA GLY A 641 -28.58 26.10 -11.54
C GLY A 641 -27.44 26.79 -12.32
N LYS A 642 -27.70 27.10 -13.60
CA LYS A 642 -26.79 27.90 -14.43
C LYS A 642 -26.58 29.32 -13.86
N ASP A 643 -27.62 29.89 -13.25
CA ASP A 643 -27.59 31.27 -12.75
C ASP A 643 -26.89 31.39 -11.40
N ASP A 644 -26.76 30.28 -10.66
CA ASP A 644 -25.97 30.23 -9.43
C ASP A 644 -24.46 30.41 -9.71
N LEU A 645 -24.02 30.12 -10.94
CA LEU A 645 -22.63 30.33 -11.37
C LEU A 645 -22.40 31.80 -11.73
N VAL A 646 -22.01 32.63 -10.78
CA VAL A 646 -21.78 34.07 -11.02
C VAL A 646 -20.36 34.31 -11.52
N ILE A 647 -20.24 34.87 -12.72
CA ILE A 647 -18.96 35.29 -13.30
C ILE A 647 -18.65 36.70 -12.79
N PRO A 648 -17.44 36.98 -12.28
CA PRO A 648 -17.08 38.32 -11.83
C PRO A 648 -16.92 39.29 -13.01
N GLU A 649 -17.52 40.48 -12.93
CA GLU A 649 -17.45 41.51 -13.98
C GLU A 649 -16.02 42.03 -14.20
N SER A 650 -15.24 42.11 -13.12
CA SER A 650 -13.82 42.46 -13.10
C SER A 650 -12.91 41.48 -13.86
N LYS A 651 -13.41 40.29 -14.22
CA LYS A 651 -12.67 39.27 -14.99
C LYS A 651 -12.05 39.85 -16.26
N VAL A 652 -12.81 40.64 -17.01
CA VAL A 652 -12.36 41.18 -18.31
C VAL A 652 -11.16 42.11 -18.13
N GLN A 653 -11.20 42.94 -17.09
CA GLN A 653 -10.12 43.88 -16.76
C GLN A 653 -8.85 43.11 -16.34
N ILE A 654 -8.97 42.13 -15.46
CA ILE A 654 -7.83 41.34 -14.99
C ILE A 654 -7.15 40.57 -16.14
N ILE A 655 -7.94 40.04 -17.08
CA ILE A 655 -7.40 39.36 -18.27
C ILE A 655 -6.69 40.36 -19.19
N SER A 656 -7.26 41.55 -19.39
CA SER A 656 -6.60 42.56 -20.23
C SER A 656 -5.27 43.03 -19.64
N ASP A 657 -5.20 43.18 -18.32
CA ASP A 657 -3.96 43.56 -17.64
C ASP A 657 -2.91 42.45 -17.74
N ALA A 658 -3.33 41.19 -17.61
CA ALA A 658 -2.43 40.05 -17.78
C ALA A 658 -1.89 39.96 -19.22
N LYS A 659 -2.72 40.20 -20.24
CA LYS A 659 -2.29 40.21 -21.64
C LYS A 659 -1.28 41.31 -21.94
N LYS A 660 -1.50 42.54 -21.46
CA LYS A 660 -0.54 43.64 -21.63
C LYS A 660 0.84 43.30 -21.05
N MET A 661 0.86 42.72 -19.85
CA MET A 661 2.13 42.28 -19.22
C MET A 661 2.83 41.16 -20.01
N VAL A 662 2.07 40.26 -20.66
CA VAL A 662 2.64 39.21 -21.52
C VAL A 662 3.21 39.81 -22.81
N GLU A 663 2.53 40.79 -23.40
CA GLU A 663 3.03 41.56 -24.56
C GLU A 663 4.33 42.31 -24.22
N GLU A 664 4.42 42.90 -23.02
CA GLU A 664 5.65 43.50 -22.49
C GLU A 664 6.79 42.48 -22.36
N TYR A 665 6.51 41.25 -21.91
CA TYR A 665 7.52 40.19 -21.87
C TYR A 665 7.92 39.71 -23.26
N GLU A 666 7.00 39.68 -24.22
CA GLU A 666 7.33 39.40 -25.62
C GLU A 666 8.20 40.49 -26.23
N THR A 667 7.93 41.75 -25.96
CA THR A 667 8.78 42.88 -26.41
C THR A 667 10.16 42.80 -25.77
N GLN A 668 10.26 42.56 -24.45
CA GLN A 668 11.54 42.34 -23.77
C GLN A 668 12.33 41.16 -24.37
N TYR A 669 11.65 40.10 -24.77
CA TYR A 669 12.28 38.96 -25.44
C TYR A 669 12.77 39.34 -26.84
N SER A 670 11.95 40.04 -27.64
CA SER A 670 12.33 40.54 -28.97
C SER A 670 13.49 41.54 -28.92
N GLU A 671 13.58 42.37 -27.87
CA GLU A 671 14.68 43.29 -27.61
C GLU A 671 15.94 42.60 -27.03
N GLY A 672 15.84 41.32 -26.65
CA GLY A 672 16.96 40.54 -26.13
C GLY A 672 17.26 40.71 -24.65
N LEU A 673 16.37 41.35 -23.89
CA LEU A 673 16.54 41.60 -22.47
C LEU A 673 16.31 40.35 -21.61
N ILE A 674 15.53 39.39 -22.11
CA ILE A 674 15.22 38.13 -21.42
C ILE A 674 15.43 36.94 -22.34
N THR A 675 15.73 35.78 -21.76
CA THR A 675 15.86 34.53 -22.53
C THR A 675 14.50 33.88 -22.78
N LYS A 676 14.42 32.93 -23.73
CA LYS A 676 13.20 32.16 -24.03
C LYS A 676 12.66 31.39 -22.81
N GLY A 677 13.55 30.82 -22.01
CA GLY A 677 13.18 30.10 -20.78
C GLY A 677 12.61 31.02 -19.71
N GLU A 678 13.22 32.21 -19.54
CA GLU A 678 12.72 33.24 -18.62
C GLU A 678 11.37 33.80 -19.06
N LYS A 679 11.20 34.06 -20.37
CA LYS A 679 9.91 34.47 -20.94
C LYS A 679 8.83 33.45 -20.57
N TYR A 680 9.08 32.17 -20.85
CA TYR A 680 8.14 31.10 -20.55
C TYR A 680 7.75 31.08 -19.06
N ASN A 681 8.72 31.12 -18.15
CA ASN A 681 8.44 31.12 -16.70
C ASN A 681 7.66 32.35 -16.24
N LYS A 682 8.02 33.55 -16.74
CA LYS A 682 7.32 34.81 -16.42
C LYS A 682 5.88 34.81 -16.93
N VAL A 683 5.65 34.34 -18.16
CA VAL A 683 4.31 34.21 -18.75
C VAL A 683 3.45 33.23 -17.95
N VAL A 684 4.00 32.06 -17.59
CA VAL A 684 3.31 31.06 -16.76
C VAL A 684 2.97 31.63 -15.38
N ASP A 685 3.89 32.32 -14.71
CA ASP A 685 3.65 32.95 -13.41
C ASP A 685 2.57 34.05 -13.48
N GLN A 686 2.62 34.89 -14.51
CA GLN A 686 1.64 35.96 -14.69
C GLN A 686 0.23 35.41 -14.91
N TRP A 687 0.09 34.36 -15.73
CA TRP A 687 -1.19 33.68 -15.90
C TRP A 687 -1.65 33.00 -14.62
N SER A 688 -0.75 32.37 -13.86
CA SER A 688 -1.07 31.78 -12.56
C SER A 688 -1.67 32.83 -11.58
N LYS A 689 -1.00 33.99 -11.44
CA LYS A 689 -1.48 35.12 -10.63
C LYS A 689 -2.83 35.66 -11.10
N CYS A 690 -3.00 35.84 -12.40
CA CYS A 690 -4.27 36.25 -13.01
C CYS A 690 -5.41 35.28 -12.62
N THR A 691 -5.15 33.98 -12.75
CA THR A 691 -6.11 32.92 -12.46
C THR A 691 -6.51 32.91 -10.98
N ASP A 692 -5.60 33.22 -10.05
CA ASP A 692 -5.87 33.28 -8.61
C ASP A 692 -6.58 34.57 -8.17
N LYS A 693 -6.29 35.71 -8.82
CA LYS A 693 -7.03 36.97 -8.62
C LYS A 693 -8.51 36.80 -8.98
N ILE A 694 -8.78 36.24 -10.16
CA ILE A 694 -10.15 35.96 -10.63
C ILE A 694 -10.88 35.02 -9.67
N ALA A 695 -10.21 33.97 -9.20
CA ALA A 695 -10.79 33.04 -8.22
C ALA A 695 -11.19 33.75 -6.91
N SER A 696 -10.33 34.64 -6.42
CA SER A 696 -10.56 35.37 -5.17
C SER A 696 -11.74 36.34 -5.28
N GLU A 697 -11.87 37.06 -6.39
CA GLU A 697 -13.01 37.96 -6.64
C GLU A 697 -14.31 37.20 -6.87
N MET A 698 -14.26 36.10 -7.63
CA MET A 698 -15.41 35.21 -7.82
C MET A 698 -15.94 34.70 -6.47
N MET A 699 -15.05 34.23 -5.57
CA MET A 699 -15.43 33.78 -4.23
C MET A 699 -16.10 34.90 -3.42
N LYS A 700 -15.55 36.11 -3.46
CA LYS A 700 -16.13 37.27 -2.77
C LYS A 700 -17.55 37.57 -3.29
N ASN A 701 -17.73 37.62 -4.60
CA ASN A 701 -19.03 37.91 -5.22
C ASN A 701 -20.08 36.84 -4.92
N ILE A 702 -19.68 35.56 -4.96
CA ILE A 702 -20.57 34.43 -4.69
C ILE A 702 -20.94 34.34 -3.19
N SER A 703 -20.04 34.78 -2.29
CA SER A 703 -20.30 34.80 -0.84
C SER A 703 -21.24 35.93 -0.37
N ALA A 704 -21.43 36.97 -1.19
CA ALA A 704 -22.30 38.08 -0.85
C ALA A 704 -23.77 37.62 -0.79
N SER A 705 -24.38 37.76 0.38
CA SER A 705 -25.76 37.33 0.62
C SER A 705 -26.75 38.33 -0.01
N LYS A 706 -27.71 37.85 -0.80
CA LYS A 706 -28.78 38.70 -1.34
C LYS A 706 -29.95 38.74 -0.37
N ILE A 707 -30.40 39.94 -0.02
CA ILE A 707 -31.63 40.16 0.74
C ILE A 707 -32.78 40.22 -0.26
N ASN A 708 -33.70 39.26 -0.21
CA ASN A 708 -34.94 39.36 -0.98
C ASN A 708 -35.79 40.50 -0.40
N LYS A 709 -36.16 41.45 -1.26
CA LYS A 709 -36.90 42.66 -0.86
C LYS A 709 -38.37 42.39 -0.51
N ASP A 710 -38.94 41.28 -0.98
CA ASP A 710 -40.36 40.96 -0.79
C ASP A 710 -40.66 40.22 0.54
N ASP A 711 -39.75 39.33 0.99
CA ASP A 711 -39.93 38.51 2.21
C ASP A 711 -38.94 38.80 3.34
N GLY A 712 -37.95 39.69 3.11
CA GLY A 712 -36.86 39.95 4.06
C GLY A 712 -35.91 38.76 4.28
N SER A 713 -36.06 37.67 3.52
CA SER A 713 -35.23 36.48 3.62
C SER A 713 -33.84 36.70 3.01
N ILE A 714 -32.80 36.39 3.78
CA ILE A 714 -31.41 36.41 3.31
C ILE A 714 -31.14 35.09 2.61
N THR A 715 -30.93 35.14 1.29
CA THR A 715 -30.61 33.96 0.48
C THR A 715 -29.12 33.91 0.19
N THR A 716 -28.49 32.80 0.56
CA THR A 716 -27.12 32.45 0.15
C THR A 716 -27.13 31.61 -1.11
N ASN A 717 -26.11 31.76 -1.94
CA ASN A 717 -25.96 30.95 -3.14
C ASN A 717 -25.74 29.47 -2.80
N SER A 718 -26.46 28.56 -3.45
CA SER A 718 -26.37 27.12 -3.23
C SER A 718 -24.97 26.55 -3.46
N ILE A 719 -24.28 27.01 -4.52
CA ILE A 719 -22.93 26.54 -4.87
C ILE A 719 -21.93 27.01 -3.82
N PHE A 720 -22.10 28.23 -3.31
CA PHE A 720 -21.31 28.71 -2.18
C PHE A 720 -21.49 27.81 -0.96
N MET A 721 -22.74 27.50 -0.59
CA MET A 721 -23.03 26.64 0.54
C MET A 721 -22.39 25.25 0.40
N MET A 722 -22.44 24.66 -0.80
CA MET A 722 -21.80 23.36 -1.06
C MET A 722 -20.28 23.41 -0.86
N ALA A 723 -19.62 24.47 -1.35
CA ALA A 723 -18.17 24.63 -1.25
C ALA A 723 -17.70 25.02 0.17
N ASP A 724 -18.39 25.96 0.82
CA ASP A 724 -18.03 26.46 2.16
C ASP A 724 -18.31 25.44 3.26
N SER A 725 -19.43 24.71 3.16
CA SER A 725 -19.74 23.60 4.08
C SER A 725 -18.69 22.47 4.03
N GLY A 726 -17.99 22.33 2.91
CA GLY A 726 -17.09 21.22 2.63
C GLY A 726 -17.82 19.92 2.30
N ALA A 727 -19.12 19.98 1.97
CA ALA A 727 -19.92 18.84 1.54
C ALA A 727 -19.43 18.31 0.18
N ARG A 728 -19.34 19.18 -0.81
CA ARG A 728 -18.84 18.89 -2.16
C ARG A 728 -18.47 20.20 -2.87
N GLY A 729 -17.35 20.23 -3.57
CA GLY A 729 -16.87 21.45 -4.20
C GLY A 729 -15.59 21.95 -3.54
N SER A 730 -14.68 22.49 -4.35
CA SER A 730 -13.52 23.24 -3.87
C SER A 730 -13.45 24.58 -4.57
N ALA A 731 -12.74 25.55 -3.98
CA ALA A 731 -12.49 26.84 -4.63
C ALA A 731 -11.88 26.66 -6.04
N ALA A 732 -11.03 25.64 -6.23
CA ALA A 732 -10.45 25.31 -7.53
C ALA A 732 -11.49 24.80 -8.55
N GLN A 733 -12.51 24.04 -8.11
CA GLN A 733 -13.60 23.61 -8.99
C GLN A 733 -14.52 24.77 -9.35
N MET A 734 -14.87 25.62 -8.37
CA MET A 734 -15.67 26.82 -8.62
C MET A 734 -14.97 27.76 -9.60
N LYS A 735 -13.65 27.92 -9.44
CA LYS A 735 -12.78 28.67 -10.34
C LYS A 735 -12.90 28.20 -11.80
N GLN A 736 -12.95 26.89 -12.04
CA GLN A 736 -13.13 26.36 -13.40
C GLN A 736 -14.56 26.56 -13.95
N LEU A 737 -15.57 26.55 -13.09
CA LEU A 737 -16.97 26.68 -13.50
C LEU A 737 -17.33 28.13 -13.88
N ALA A 738 -16.95 29.11 -13.05
CA ALA A 738 -17.38 30.51 -13.20
C ALA A 738 -16.22 31.53 -13.31
N GLY A 739 -14.99 31.14 -13.00
CA GLY A 739 -13.81 32.01 -13.13
C GLY A 739 -13.16 31.86 -14.51
N MET A 740 -12.10 31.07 -14.57
CA MET A 740 -11.40 30.66 -15.78
C MET A 740 -10.75 29.29 -15.53
N ARG A 741 -10.54 28.50 -16.58
CA ARG A 741 -9.92 27.17 -16.43
C ARG A 741 -8.40 27.25 -16.18
N GLY A 742 -7.71 28.23 -16.76
CA GLY A 742 -6.30 28.51 -16.51
C GLY A 742 -5.33 27.64 -17.31
N LEU A 743 -4.13 27.45 -16.74
CA LEU A 743 -3.01 26.77 -17.39
C LEU A 743 -3.12 25.24 -17.33
N MET A 744 -2.83 24.59 -18.45
CA MET A 744 -2.87 23.12 -18.60
C MET A 744 -1.48 22.50 -18.71
N ALA A 745 -1.32 21.26 -18.25
CA ALA A 745 -0.09 20.50 -18.42
C ALA A 745 -0.12 19.60 -19.67
N LYS A 746 1.00 19.55 -20.40
CA LYS A 746 1.27 18.57 -21.45
C LYS A 746 1.50 17.18 -20.85
N PRO A 747 1.41 16.10 -21.65
CA PRO A 747 1.75 14.76 -21.18
C PRO A 747 3.20 14.60 -20.70
N SER A 748 4.11 15.47 -21.14
CA SER A 748 5.50 15.57 -20.66
C SER A 748 5.61 16.14 -19.25
N GLY A 749 4.59 16.83 -18.74
CA GLY A 749 4.61 17.55 -17.46
C GLY A 749 4.87 19.06 -17.59
N GLU A 750 5.29 19.54 -18.77
CA GLU A 750 5.45 20.97 -19.05
C GLU A 750 4.10 21.69 -19.08
N ILE A 751 4.06 22.94 -18.63
CA ILE A 751 2.86 23.77 -18.70
C ILE A 751 2.73 24.35 -20.12
N ILE A 752 1.51 24.39 -20.64
CA ILE A 752 1.22 25.07 -21.91
C ILE A 752 1.15 26.58 -21.62
N GLU A 753 1.95 27.36 -22.34
CA GLU A 753 2.02 28.82 -22.17
C GLU A 753 0.70 29.53 -22.50
N THR A 754 -0.10 28.97 -23.40
CA THR A 754 -1.42 29.46 -23.75
C THR A 754 -2.47 28.97 -22.74
N PRO A 755 -3.03 29.86 -21.91
CA PRO A 755 -4.04 29.48 -20.93
C PRO A 755 -5.42 29.29 -21.58
N ILE A 756 -6.31 28.59 -20.88
CA ILE A 756 -7.73 28.57 -21.21
C ILE A 756 -8.41 29.71 -20.43
N ILE A 757 -8.84 30.75 -21.15
CA ILE A 757 -9.44 31.96 -20.57
C ILE A 757 -10.91 31.72 -20.24
N SER A 758 -11.58 30.92 -21.07
CA SER A 758 -12.98 30.58 -20.92
C SER A 758 -13.23 29.71 -19.68
N ASN A 759 -14.43 29.77 -19.14
CA ASN A 759 -14.91 28.86 -18.09
C ASN A 759 -16.02 27.91 -18.63
N PHE A 760 -16.47 26.96 -17.82
CA PHE A 760 -17.51 26.01 -18.26
C PHE A 760 -18.89 26.67 -18.48
N LYS A 761 -19.20 27.78 -17.81
CA LYS A 761 -20.45 28.53 -18.03
C LYS A 761 -20.46 29.25 -19.39
N GLU A 762 -19.34 29.83 -19.77
CA GLU A 762 -19.11 30.51 -21.06
C GLU A 762 -18.99 29.52 -22.22
N GLY A 763 -18.48 28.32 -21.95
CA GLY A 763 -18.17 27.30 -22.94
C GLY A 763 -16.71 27.37 -23.40
N LEU A 764 -16.20 26.26 -23.92
CA LEU A 764 -14.81 26.17 -24.40
C LEU A 764 -14.78 26.13 -25.92
N THR A 765 -13.83 26.83 -26.52
CA THR A 765 -13.56 26.69 -27.96
C THR A 765 -12.98 25.30 -28.27
N VAL A 766 -13.02 24.88 -29.54
CA VAL A 766 -12.49 23.57 -29.95
C VAL A 766 -11.01 23.41 -29.58
N LEU A 767 -10.21 24.47 -29.73
CA LEU A 767 -8.80 24.47 -29.38
C LEU A 767 -8.59 24.35 -27.86
N GLU A 768 -9.29 25.14 -27.06
CA GLU A 768 -9.23 25.08 -25.59
C GLU A 768 -9.70 23.73 -25.04
N TYR A 769 -10.75 23.16 -25.64
CA TYR A 769 -11.20 21.82 -25.28
C TYR A 769 -10.12 20.79 -25.61
N PHE A 770 -9.55 20.83 -26.82
CA PHE A 770 -8.52 19.91 -27.27
C PHE A 770 -7.27 19.98 -26.37
N THR A 771 -6.75 21.18 -26.06
CA THR A 771 -5.59 21.34 -25.17
C THR A 771 -5.87 20.76 -23.78
N SER A 772 -7.11 20.92 -23.28
CA SER A 772 -7.51 20.35 -21.99
C SER A 772 -7.54 18.81 -21.97
N THR A 773 -7.75 18.16 -23.12
CA THR A 773 -7.82 16.69 -23.21
C THR A 773 -6.47 16.02 -22.92
N HIS A 774 -5.35 16.69 -23.22
CA HIS A 774 -4.01 16.13 -22.99
C HIS A 774 -3.75 15.89 -21.50
N GLY A 775 -4.00 16.90 -20.66
CA GLY A 775 -3.87 16.79 -19.21
C GLY A 775 -4.85 15.77 -18.61
N ALA A 776 -6.12 15.81 -19.05
CA ALA A 776 -7.14 14.87 -18.57
C ALA A 776 -6.83 13.41 -18.90
N ARG A 777 -6.42 13.12 -20.15
CA ARG A 777 -6.05 11.77 -20.59
C ARG A 777 -4.82 11.26 -19.85
N LYS A 778 -3.81 12.12 -19.64
CA LYS A 778 -2.62 11.77 -18.86
C LYS A 778 -2.98 11.46 -17.41
N GLY A 779 -3.82 12.28 -16.77
CA GLY A 779 -4.32 12.05 -15.41
C GLY A 779 -5.06 10.71 -15.27
N LEU A 780 -5.93 10.37 -16.22
CA LEU A 780 -6.64 9.08 -16.25
C LEU A 780 -5.69 7.89 -16.47
N ALA A 781 -4.75 7.99 -17.41
CA ALA A 781 -3.78 6.94 -17.69
C ALA A 781 -2.83 6.70 -16.49
N ASP A 782 -2.35 7.78 -15.86
CA ASP A 782 -1.49 7.70 -14.68
C ASP A 782 -2.24 7.10 -13.49
N THR A 783 -3.52 7.44 -13.32
CA THR A 783 -4.36 6.83 -12.27
C THR A 783 -4.47 5.32 -12.46
N ALA A 784 -4.70 4.85 -13.69
CA ALA A 784 -4.79 3.42 -13.99
C ALA A 784 -3.45 2.68 -13.77
N LEU A 785 -2.32 3.28 -14.15
CA LEU A 785 -1.00 2.64 -14.07
C LEU A 785 -0.37 2.71 -12.67
N LYS A 786 -0.40 3.88 -12.01
CA LYS A 786 0.31 4.11 -10.74
C LYS A 786 -0.37 3.43 -9.55
N THR A 787 -1.68 3.19 -9.61
CA THR A 787 -2.42 2.44 -8.58
C THR A 787 -1.83 1.05 -8.36
N ALA A 788 -1.35 0.39 -9.42
CA ALA A 788 -0.69 -0.91 -9.31
C ALA A 788 0.64 -0.84 -8.54
N ASN A 789 1.40 0.26 -8.69
CA ASN A 789 2.68 0.46 -8.01
C ASN A 789 2.47 0.73 -6.52
N SER A 790 1.51 1.59 -6.16
CA SER A 790 1.16 1.87 -4.76
C SER A 790 0.68 0.60 -4.05
N GLY A 791 -0.22 -0.17 -4.66
CA GLY A 791 -0.68 -1.45 -4.10
C GLY A 791 0.44 -2.49 -3.97
N TYR A 792 1.40 -2.51 -4.89
CA TYR A 792 2.57 -3.38 -4.80
C TYR A 792 3.52 -2.96 -3.67
N LEU A 793 3.72 -1.66 -3.45
CA LEU A 793 4.48 -1.13 -2.33
C LEU A 793 3.82 -1.52 -1.00
N THR A 794 2.50 -1.32 -0.87
CA THR A 794 1.74 -1.73 0.32
C THR A 794 1.96 -3.21 0.64
N ARG A 795 1.94 -4.08 -0.38
CA ARG A 795 2.21 -5.51 -0.18
C ARG A 795 3.63 -5.74 0.36
N ARG A 796 4.65 -5.09 -0.22
CA ARG A 796 6.03 -5.20 0.26
C ARG A 796 6.18 -4.69 1.70
N LEU A 797 5.48 -3.61 2.04
CA LEU A 797 5.47 -3.10 3.42
C LEU A 797 4.84 -4.12 4.37
N CYS A 798 3.72 -4.75 3.98
CA CYS A 798 3.11 -5.83 4.76
C CYS A 798 4.07 -7.03 4.92
N ASP A 799 4.72 -7.46 3.83
CA ASP A 799 5.67 -8.57 3.84
C ASP A 799 6.85 -8.34 4.82
N VAL A 800 7.32 -7.09 4.96
CA VAL A 800 8.43 -6.71 5.87
C VAL A 800 7.96 -6.50 7.31
N SER A 801 6.73 -6.03 7.51
CA SER A 801 6.23 -5.60 8.84
C SER A 801 5.37 -6.63 9.55
N GLN A 802 4.99 -7.74 8.91
CA GLN A 802 4.06 -8.73 9.46
C GLN A 802 4.47 -9.28 10.84
N ASP A 803 5.78 -9.40 11.09
CA ASP A 803 6.32 -10.00 12.31
C ASP A 803 6.35 -9.01 13.50
N VAL A 804 6.00 -7.74 13.27
CA VAL A 804 5.98 -6.70 14.30
C VAL A 804 4.64 -6.75 15.05
N ILE A 805 4.63 -7.55 16.13
CA ILE A 805 3.48 -7.77 17.02
C ILE A 805 3.81 -7.27 18.43
N VAL A 806 2.83 -6.74 19.15
CA VAL A 806 3.01 -6.40 20.57
C VAL A 806 3.03 -7.68 21.42
N ARG A 807 4.19 -8.03 21.98
CA ARG A 807 4.36 -9.27 22.77
C ARG A 807 4.45 -9.04 24.27
N LEU A 808 4.94 -7.88 24.68
CA LEU A 808 5.29 -7.56 26.07
C LEU A 808 4.70 -6.21 26.47
N LYS A 809 4.55 -5.95 27.77
CA LYS A 809 4.15 -4.63 28.25
C LYS A 809 5.31 -3.63 28.22
N PHE A 810 6.45 -3.98 28.80
CA PHE A 810 7.64 -3.14 28.86
C PHE A 810 8.89 -3.96 28.58
N CYS A 811 9.81 -3.48 27.73
CA CYS A 811 11.03 -4.20 27.35
C CYS A 811 12.25 -3.88 28.21
N GLY A 812 12.18 -2.90 29.13
CA GLY A 812 13.32 -2.52 29.97
C GLY A 812 14.23 -1.44 29.39
N THR A 813 14.01 -0.99 28.14
CA THR A 813 14.89 -0.03 27.48
C THR A 813 14.97 1.31 28.22
N LYS A 814 16.18 1.86 28.31
CA LYS A 814 16.45 3.25 28.76
C LYS A 814 16.62 4.22 27.59
N LYS A 815 16.71 3.69 26.36
CA LYS A 815 16.88 4.48 25.15
C LYS A 815 15.55 5.17 24.81
N HIS A 816 15.65 6.41 24.37
CA HIS A 816 14.53 7.29 24.07
C HIS A 816 14.89 8.17 22.87
N ILE A 817 13.88 8.76 22.25
CA ILE A 817 14.04 9.72 21.17
C ILE A 817 13.54 11.07 21.66
N ASN A 818 14.31 12.12 21.38
CA ASN A 818 13.89 13.49 21.62
C ASN A 818 13.01 13.96 20.44
N ILE A 819 11.80 14.43 20.73
CA ILE A 819 10.85 14.96 19.74
C ILE A 819 10.64 16.45 20.02
N SER A 820 10.70 17.25 18.95
CA SER A 820 10.40 18.69 18.93
C SER A 820 9.34 19.01 17.88
N GLU A 821 8.90 20.26 17.83
CA GLU A 821 8.10 20.79 16.73
C GLU A 821 8.85 20.74 15.39
N ILE A 822 8.12 20.62 14.29
CA ILE A 822 8.69 20.72 12.93
C ILE A 822 8.34 22.10 12.39
N ILE A 823 9.36 22.96 12.31
CA ILE A 823 9.24 24.35 11.84
C ILE A 823 9.91 24.43 10.47
N GLU A 824 9.18 24.92 9.47
CA GLU A 824 9.71 25.19 8.12
C GLU A 824 9.27 26.60 7.72
N GLY A 825 10.24 27.49 7.44
CA GLY A 825 9.95 28.89 7.07
C GLY A 825 9.12 29.64 8.13
N GLY A 826 9.42 29.47 9.42
CA GLY A 826 8.69 30.14 10.51
C GLY A 826 7.26 29.67 10.77
N ASN A 827 6.73 28.76 9.95
CA ASN A 827 5.43 28.13 10.19
C ASN A 827 5.63 26.78 10.87
N ILE A 828 4.86 26.53 11.93
CA ILE A 828 4.81 25.22 12.58
C ILE A 828 3.98 24.31 11.68
N ILE A 829 4.63 23.36 11.00
CA ILE A 829 3.93 22.38 10.15
C ILE A 829 3.22 21.34 11.02
N VAL A 830 3.90 20.85 12.05
CA VAL A 830 3.36 19.91 13.02
C VAL A 830 3.76 20.34 14.42
N SER A 831 2.76 20.57 15.27
CA SER A 831 2.97 20.97 16.66
C SER A 831 3.57 19.83 17.48
N LEU A 832 4.13 20.18 18.65
CA LEU A 832 4.64 19.17 19.57
C LEU A 832 3.51 18.28 20.08
N THR A 833 2.33 18.84 20.29
CA THR A 833 1.15 18.14 20.79
C THR A 833 0.65 17.08 19.84
N GLU A 834 0.57 17.36 18.54
CA GLU A 834 0.20 16.34 17.55
C GLU A 834 1.22 15.20 17.46
N ARG A 835 2.53 15.48 17.61
CA ARG A 835 3.58 14.43 17.57
C ARG A 835 3.67 13.60 18.84
N SER A 836 3.36 14.20 19.99
CA SER A 836 3.51 13.60 21.31
C SER A 836 2.29 12.81 21.77
N LEU A 837 1.10 13.14 21.25
CA LEU A 837 -0.15 12.51 21.62
C LEU A 837 -0.08 10.98 21.51
N GLY A 838 -0.49 10.30 22.59
CA GLY A 838 -0.54 8.84 22.66
C GLY A 838 0.82 8.15 22.80
N ARG A 839 1.93 8.89 22.90
CA ARG A 839 3.25 8.34 23.23
C ARG A 839 3.45 8.28 24.74
N ILE A 840 4.45 7.52 25.18
CA ILE A 840 4.82 7.43 26.59
C ILE A 840 6.10 8.24 26.84
N ALA A 841 6.07 9.10 27.85
CA ALA A 841 7.22 9.90 28.27
C ALA A 841 8.33 9.00 28.83
N ALA A 842 9.57 9.19 28.39
CA ALA A 842 10.73 8.46 28.90
C ALA A 842 11.35 9.14 30.13
N LYS A 843 11.28 10.47 30.20
CA LYS A 843 11.68 11.30 31.34
C LYS A 843 10.52 12.18 31.81
N ASP A 844 10.66 12.75 32.99
CA ASP A 844 9.71 13.73 33.51
C ASP A 844 9.70 14.98 32.62
N ILE A 845 8.53 15.37 32.15
CA ILE A 845 8.32 16.59 31.36
C ILE A 845 8.00 17.71 32.34
N LYS A 846 8.85 18.75 32.34
CA LYS A 846 8.72 19.90 33.24
C LYS A 846 8.32 21.16 32.49
N ALA A 847 7.54 22.01 33.14
CA ALA A 847 7.24 23.35 32.65
C ALA A 847 8.54 24.19 32.64
N PRO A 848 8.92 24.83 31.51
CA PRO A 848 10.13 25.64 31.43
C PRO A 848 10.14 26.83 32.40
N ASN A 849 8.97 27.40 32.66
CA ASN A 849 8.84 28.64 33.44
C ASN A 849 8.72 28.40 34.95
N THR A 850 8.02 27.34 35.37
CA THR A 850 7.76 27.06 36.79
C THR A 850 8.58 25.89 37.35
N GLY A 851 9.12 25.02 36.48
CA GLY A 851 9.83 23.80 36.88
C GLY A 851 8.90 22.66 37.33
N ASP A 852 7.59 22.87 37.34
CA ASP A 852 6.60 21.86 37.75
C ASP A 852 6.56 20.68 36.78
N VAL A 853 6.41 19.46 37.32
CA VAL A 853 6.29 18.24 36.52
C VAL A 853 4.87 18.15 35.95
N ILE A 854 4.75 18.27 34.63
CA ILE A 854 3.48 18.15 33.89
C ILE A 854 3.14 16.68 33.66
N VAL A 855 4.14 15.89 33.24
CA VAL A 855 3.99 14.45 32.94
C VAL A 855 5.14 13.69 33.58
N LYS A 856 4.82 12.63 34.34
CA LYS A 856 5.84 11.77 34.94
C LYS A 856 6.42 10.80 33.90
N ALA A 857 7.65 10.36 34.12
CA ALA A 857 8.26 9.29 33.35
C ALA A 857 7.37 8.03 33.35
N LYS A 858 7.32 7.36 32.20
CA LYS A 858 6.48 6.17 31.90
C LYS A 858 4.97 6.43 31.91
N GLN A 859 4.53 7.68 31.96
CA GLN A 859 3.13 8.04 31.81
C GLN A 859 2.78 8.24 30.32
N LEU A 860 1.58 7.79 29.95
CA LEU A 860 1.01 8.05 28.63
C LEU A 860 0.67 9.55 28.51
N ILE A 861 1.01 10.15 27.37
CA ILE A 861 0.68 11.53 27.04
C ILE A 861 -0.73 11.57 26.44
N GLU A 862 -1.66 12.12 27.21
CA GLU A 862 -3.06 12.35 26.88
C GLU A 862 -3.30 13.83 26.54
N GLU A 863 -4.46 14.11 25.95
CA GLU A 863 -4.85 15.44 25.46
C GLU A 863 -4.80 16.53 26.55
N LYS A 864 -5.19 16.20 27.78
CA LYS A 864 -5.10 17.14 28.92
C LYS A 864 -3.67 17.58 29.20
N GLN A 865 -2.72 16.66 29.07
CA GLN A 865 -1.31 16.94 29.28
C GLN A 865 -0.75 17.70 28.08
N CYS A 866 -1.21 17.40 26.87
CA CYS A 866 -0.90 18.19 25.68
C CYS A 866 -1.31 19.66 25.85
N GLU A 867 -2.53 19.95 26.32
CA GLU A 867 -2.99 21.33 26.59
C GLU A 867 -2.11 22.03 27.64
N LEU A 868 -1.74 21.33 28.72
CA LEU A 868 -0.83 21.87 29.73
C LEU A 868 0.59 22.10 29.19
N MET A 869 1.07 21.23 28.31
CA MET A 869 2.39 21.36 27.67
C MET A 869 2.44 22.55 26.71
N ASP A 870 1.39 22.75 25.91
CA ASP A 870 1.26 23.92 25.02
C ASP A 870 1.15 25.21 25.84
N ALA A 871 0.34 25.23 26.90
CA ALA A 871 0.22 26.38 27.80
C ALA A 871 1.54 26.71 28.52
N ALA A 872 2.32 25.69 28.87
CA ALA A 872 3.63 25.85 29.48
C ALA A 872 4.74 26.20 28.47
N GLY A 873 4.49 26.09 27.17
CA GLY A 873 5.48 26.37 26.12
C GLY A 873 6.62 25.35 26.05
N VAL A 874 6.35 24.06 26.30
CA VAL A 874 7.35 22.99 26.19
C VAL A 874 7.77 22.82 24.73
N LYS A 875 9.09 22.85 24.43
CA LYS A 875 9.61 22.78 23.05
C LYS A 875 10.06 21.39 22.60
N SER A 876 10.55 20.59 23.53
CA SER A 876 11.01 19.23 23.24
C SER A 876 10.75 18.29 24.40
N ILE A 877 10.56 17.01 24.07
CA ILE A 877 10.27 15.96 25.04
C ILE A 877 11.02 14.67 24.69
N ASP A 878 11.36 13.91 25.73
CA ASP A 878 11.94 12.59 25.59
C ASP A 878 10.85 11.52 25.68
N VAL A 879 10.65 10.74 24.62
CA VAL A 879 9.63 9.70 24.55
C VAL A 879 10.21 8.34 24.16
N TYR A 880 9.50 7.28 24.53
CA TYR A 880 9.79 5.95 24.02
C TYR A 880 9.40 5.83 22.55
N SER A 881 10.14 4.99 21.80
CA SER A 881 9.90 4.73 20.39
C SER A 881 10.01 3.24 20.06
N PRO A 882 9.29 2.75 19.03
CA PRO A 882 9.44 1.38 18.53
C PRO A 882 10.86 1.07 18.05
N ILE A 883 11.58 2.07 17.51
CA ILE A 883 12.96 1.89 16.99
C ILE A 883 13.95 1.60 18.13
N THR A 884 13.73 2.18 19.30
CA THR A 884 14.57 2.02 20.49
C THR A 884 14.17 0.82 21.37
N CYS A 885 13.21 0.01 20.90
CA CYS A 885 12.71 -1.14 21.65
C CYS A 885 13.72 -2.28 21.66
N GLU A 886 14.00 -2.85 22.84
CA GLU A 886 14.95 -3.96 23.03
C GLU A 886 14.27 -5.34 23.11
N ALA A 887 12.98 -5.42 22.73
CA ALA A 887 12.29 -6.70 22.61
C ALA A 887 12.91 -7.53 21.46
N LYS A 888 13.21 -8.81 21.72
CA LYS A 888 13.80 -9.72 20.71
C LYS A 888 12.81 -10.07 19.60
N ASP A 889 11.57 -10.39 19.98
CA ASP A 889 10.49 -10.75 19.07
C ASP A 889 9.35 -9.73 19.20
N GLY A 890 9.13 -8.94 18.14
CA GLY A 890 8.10 -7.90 18.10
C GLY A 890 8.46 -6.66 18.93
N ILE A 891 7.46 -6.00 19.50
CA ILE A 891 7.63 -4.78 20.29
C ILE A 891 6.88 -4.84 21.63
N CYS A 892 7.19 -3.91 22.53
CA CYS A 892 6.43 -3.74 23.76
C CYS A 892 5.38 -2.62 23.66
N SER A 893 4.31 -2.73 24.45
CA SER A 893 3.22 -1.76 24.44
C SER A 893 3.68 -0.36 24.84
N THR A 894 4.66 -0.24 25.72
CA THR A 894 5.18 1.08 26.15
C THR A 894 5.97 1.81 25.08
N CYS A 895 6.72 1.08 24.24
CA CYS A 895 7.48 1.69 23.15
C CYS A 895 6.59 2.12 21.99
N TYR A 896 5.42 1.50 21.85
CA TYR A 896 4.40 1.88 20.88
C TYR A 896 3.51 3.01 21.39
N GLY A 897 2.94 2.84 22.58
CA GLY A 897 2.00 3.78 23.20
C GLY A 897 0.53 3.39 22.95
N ARG A 898 -0.26 4.36 22.50
CA ARG A 898 -1.72 4.27 22.30
C ARG A 898 -2.05 3.62 20.96
N ASP A 899 -3.04 2.72 20.96
CA ASP A 899 -3.75 2.31 19.74
C ASP A 899 -4.68 3.45 19.31
N LEU A 900 -4.36 4.06 18.17
CA LEU A 900 -5.12 5.17 17.61
C LEU A 900 -6.52 4.76 17.14
N ALA A 901 -6.75 3.48 16.84
CA ALA A 901 -8.07 3.03 16.37
C ALA A 901 -9.10 2.90 17.50
N ARG A 902 -8.65 2.64 18.73
CA ARG A 902 -9.51 2.47 19.91
C ARG A 902 -9.36 3.57 20.95
N GLY A 903 -8.30 4.37 20.85
CA GLY A 903 -8.01 5.44 21.79
C GLY A 903 -7.53 4.95 23.17
N ARG A 904 -7.06 3.71 23.31
CA ARG A 904 -6.52 3.13 24.57
C ARG A 904 -5.08 2.65 24.37
N LEU A 905 -4.39 2.30 25.45
CA LEU A 905 -3.07 1.66 25.36
C LEU A 905 -3.15 0.38 24.50
N VAL A 906 -2.16 0.16 23.63
CA VAL A 906 -2.15 -1.00 22.73
C VAL A 906 -2.18 -2.32 23.50
N SER A 907 -3.00 -3.26 23.04
CA SER A 907 -3.17 -4.56 23.68
C SER A 907 -2.07 -5.54 23.28
N ILE A 908 -1.78 -6.51 24.14
CA ILE A 908 -0.85 -7.61 23.81
C ILE A 908 -1.52 -8.47 22.73
N GLY A 909 -0.77 -8.79 21.67
CA GLY A 909 -1.24 -9.53 20.51
C GLY A 909 -1.63 -8.66 19.31
N GLU A 910 -1.63 -7.33 19.45
CA GLU A 910 -1.96 -6.42 18.35
C GLU A 910 -0.86 -6.44 17.26
N CYS A 911 -1.27 -6.67 16.00
CA CYS A 911 -0.36 -6.70 14.85
C CYS A 911 -0.08 -5.29 14.32
N VAL A 912 0.65 -4.48 15.09
CA VAL A 912 0.92 -3.07 14.75
C VAL A 912 1.69 -2.88 13.45
N GLY A 913 2.51 -3.85 13.03
CA GLY A 913 3.24 -3.77 11.78
C GLY A 913 2.32 -3.75 10.56
N MET A 914 1.31 -4.62 10.56
CA MET A 914 0.26 -4.63 9.53
C MET A 914 -0.56 -3.34 9.51
N ILE A 915 -0.92 -2.84 10.69
CA ILE A 915 -1.64 -1.57 10.81
C ILE A 915 -0.80 -0.42 10.24
N ALA A 916 0.50 -0.36 10.57
CA ALA A 916 1.39 0.67 10.05
C ALA A 916 1.56 0.59 8.52
N ALA A 917 1.75 -0.62 7.97
CA ALA A 917 1.87 -0.81 6.52
C ALA A 917 0.61 -0.37 5.76
N GLN A 918 -0.58 -0.68 6.31
CA GLN A 918 -1.86 -0.25 5.74
C GLN A 918 -2.05 1.27 5.86
N SER A 919 -1.75 1.85 7.03
CA SER A 919 -1.85 3.29 7.29
C SER A 919 -0.93 4.14 6.41
N ILE A 920 0.13 3.56 5.83
CA ILE A 920 0.98 4.22 4.83
C ILE A 920 0.47 3.92 3.41
N GLY A 921 0.11 2.67 3.14
CA GLY A 921 -0.25 2.19 1.82
C GLY A 921 -1.58 2.71 1.29
N GLU A 922 -2.59 2.82 2.14
CA GLU A 922 -3.91 3.33 1.75
C GLU A 922 -3.86 4.81 1.33
N PRO A 923 -3.30 5.73 2.15
CA PRO A 923 -3.22 7.13 1.74
C PRO A 923 -2.32 7.33 0.51
N GLY A 924 -1.23 6.57 0.41
CA GLY A 924 -0.36 6.61 -0.77
C GLY A 924 -1.09 6.23 -2.05
N THR A 925 -1.96 5.22 -1.99
CA THR A 925 -2.79 4.81 -3.14
C THR A 925 -3.87 5.86 -3.45
N GLN A 926 -4.53 6.40 -2.42
CA GLN A 926 -5.56 7.43 -2.59
C GLN A 926 -5.01 8.75 -3.13
N LEU A 927 -3.85 9.20 -2.65
CA LEU A 927 -3.19 10.41 -3.16
C LEU A 927 -2.89 10.24 -4.65
N THR A 928 -2.36 9.08 -5.07
CA THR A 928 -2.12 8.81 -6.50
C THR A 928 -3.38 8.77 -7.36
N MET A 929 -4.57 8.53 -6.79
CA MET A 929 -5.83 8.65 -7.54
C MET A 929 -6.35 10.08 -7.54
N ARG A 930 -6.34 10.77 -6.38
CA ARG A 930 -6.94 12.10 -6.21
C ARG A 930 -6.13 13.23 -6.83
N THR A 931 -4.80 13.26 -6.69
CA THR A 931 -3.99 14.38 -7.18
C THR A 931 -3.96 14.46 -8.71
N PHE A 932 -4.10 13.32 -9.40
CA PHE A 932 -3.96 13.27 -10.86
C PHE A 932 -5.29 13.37 -11.61
N HIS A 933 -6.44 13.14 -10.94
CA HIS A 933 -7.75 13.54 -11.48
C HIS A 933 -7.91 15.06 -11.59
N VAL A 934 -7.19 15.82 -10.75
CA VAL A 934 -7.09 17.29 -10.85
C VAL A 934 -5.98 17.72 -11.81
N GLY A 935 -5.24 16.78 -12.41
CA GLY A 935 -4.06 16.97 -13.27
C GLY A 935 -4.28 17.72 -14.59
N GLY A 936 -5.46 18.33 -14.77
CA GLY A 936 -5.67 19.34 -15.80
C GLY A 936 -4.97 20.66 -15.43
N THR A 937 -5.09 21.13 -14.18
CA THR A 937 -4.60 22.46 -13.76
C THR A 937 -3.32 22.37 -12.96
N ALA A 938 -2.27 23.07 -13.41
CA ALA A 938 -1.02 23.22 -12.66
C ALA A 938 -1.06 24.51 -11.82
N GLN A 939 -0.76 24.41 -10.53
CA GLN A 939 -0.46 25.56 -9.67
C GLN A 939 0.96 25.37 -9.15
N ILE A 940 1.93 26.05 -9.76
CA ILE A 940 3.27 26.21 -9.21
C ILE A 940 3.22 27.51 -8.42
N LYS A 941 3.18 27.42 -7.09
CA LYS A 941 3.29 28.58 -6.22
C LYS A 941 4.67 28.54 -5.58
N GLN A 942 5.62 29.24 -6.18
CA GLN A 942 6.92 29.49 -5.55
C GLN A 942 6.84 30.84 -4.83
N GLU A 943 7.24 30.85 -3.56
CA GLU A 943 7.29 32.09 -2.78
C GLU A 943 8.54 32.88 -3.20
N SER A 944 8.33 34.12 -3.64
CA SER A 944 9.39 35.04 -4.08
C SER A 944 9.74 36.09 -3.02
N SER A 945 9.05 36.11 -1.87
CA SER A 945 9.30 37.08 -0.81
C SER A 945 8.89 36.59 0.57
N ILE A 946 9.58 37.09 1.60
CA ILE A 946 9.28 36.85 3.01
C ILE A 946 8.68 38.12 3.60
N THR A 947 7.57 37.96 4.33
CA THR A 947 6.94 39.02 5.13
C THR A 947 7.00 38.66 6.61
N ALA A 948 7.12 39.67 7.47
CA ALA A 948 7.22 39.47 8.92
C ALA A 948 5.89 38.90 9.48
N PRO A 949 5.88 37.69 10.05
CA PRO A 949 4.65 37.09 10.61
C PRO A 949 4.19 37.76 11.91
N SER A 950 5.11 38.41 12.64
CA SER A 950 4.85 39.10 13.91
C SER A 950 5.82 40.25 14.12
N GLU A 951 5.52 41.10 15.10
CA GLU A 951 6.43 42.17 15.54
C GLU A 951 7.61 41.59 16.33
N GLY A 952 8.82 42.00 15.98
CA GLY A 952 10.05 41.52 16.62
C GLY A 952 11.30 42.20 16.07
N ILE A 953 12.47 41.81 16.57
CA ILE A 953 13.77 42.29 16.10
C ILE A 953 14.31 41.29 15.08
N LEU A 954 14.71 41.78 13.91
CA LEU A 954 15.27 40.98 12.84
C LEU A 954 16.77 40.74 13.06
N LYS A 955 17.17 39.54 13.48
CA LYS A 955 18.58 39.11 13.51
C LYS A 955 18.95 38.37 12.24
N VAL A 956 20.08 38.73 11.65
CA VAL A 956 20.65 38.02 10.48
C VAL A 956 21.88 37.25 10.94
N SER A 957 21.84 35.92 10.80
CA SER A 957 22.97 35.02 11.05
C SER A 957 23.77 34.82 9.75
N ASN A 958 25.10 34.83 9.84
CA ASN A 958 26.06 34.82 8.72
C ASN A 958 25.96 36.07 7.81
N GLN A 959 26.29 37.23 8.38
CA GLN A 959 26.18 38.54 7.72
C GLN A 959 27.24 38.75 6.62
N ASN A 960 26.98 38.23 5.42
CA ASN A 960 27.63 38.68 4.20
C ASN A 960 26.59 39.44 3.36
N LEU A 961 26.56 40.77 3.53
CA LEU A 961 25.63 41.67 2.84
C LEU A 961 26.43 42.69 2.01
N ILE A 962 25.94 43.00 0.82
CA ILE A 962 26.47 44.06 -0.06
C ILE A 962 25.39 45.10 -0.34
N GLU A 963 25.78 46.35 -0.53
CA GLU A 963 24.87 47.42 -0.94
C GLU A 963 25.06 47.69 -2.44
N ASP A 964 23.98 47.55 -3.22
CA ASP A 964 23.99 47.86 -4.66
C ASP A 964 24.03 49.38 -4.89
N SER A 965 24.38 49.79 -6.11
CA SER A 965 24.29 51.16 -6.65
C SER A 965 22.94 51.86 -6.41
N LYS A 966 21.86 51.09 -6.22
CA LYS A 966 20.50 51.55 -5.87
C LYS A 966 20.23 51.65 -4.35
N LYS A 967 21.24 51.46 -3.50
CA LYS A 967 21.16 51.41 -2.01
C LYS A 967 20.30 50.26 -1.45
N GLU A 968 20.15 49.18 -2.21
CA GLU A 968 19.46 47.96 -1.76
C GLU A 968 20.48 46.98 -1.16
N LEU A 969 20.15 46.33 -0.03
CA LEU A 969 21.01 45.32 0.58
C LEU A 969 20.81 43.96 -0.10
N ILE A 970 21.89 43.28 -0.45
CA ILE A 970 21.89 41.99 -1.14
C ILE A 970 22.63 40.94 -0.30
N VAL A 971 22.04 39.76 -0.20
CA VAL A 971 22.61 38.63 0.56
C VAL A 971 23.63 37.85 -0.27
N MET A 972 24.88 37.81 0.20
CA MET A 972 26.00 37.09 -0.45
C MET A 972 26.34 35.76 0.24
N GLY A 973 25.85 35.52 1.46
CA GLY A 973 26.01 34.24 2.14
C GLY A 973 25.07 33.17 1.60
N ARG A 974 25.59 31.97 1.28
CA ARG A 974 24.78 30.81 0.83
C ARG A 974 23.98 30.15 1.96
N ASN A 975 24.36 30.38 3.21
CA ASN A 975 23.72 29.86 4.42
C ASN A 975 23.25 30.98 5.35
N THR A 976 22.82 32.11 4.78
CA THR A 976 22.32 33.24 5.57
C THR A 976 20.93 32.91 6.10
N GLU A 977 20.73 33.14 7.39
CA GLU A 977 19.45 32.90 8.06
C GLU A 977 18.93 34.21 8.66
N ILE A 978 17.65 34.51 8.42
CA ILE A 978 16.91 35.54 9.14
C ILE A 978 16.19 34.89 10.30
N ILE A 979 16.36 35.46 11.48
CA ILE A 979 15.69 35.10 12.72
C ILE A 979 14.91 36.32 13.19
N ILE A 980 13.61 36.18 13.41
CA ILE A 980 12.79 37.22 14.04
C ILE A 980 12.67 36.85 15.51
N GLU A 981 13.20 37.71 16.39
CA GLU A 981 13.22 37.49 17.84
C GLU A 981 12.23 38.41 18.55
N LYS A 982 11.48 37.87 19.51
CA LYS A 982 10.62 38.63 20.42
C LYS A 982 10.95 38.21 21.85
N ASN A 983 11.32 39.16 22.72
CA ASN A 983 11.62 38.95 24.14
C ASN A 983 12.62 37.80 24.44
N GLY A 984 13.73 37.66 23.68
CA GLY A 984 14.71 36.59 23.93
C GLY A 984 14.40 35.26 23.21
N THR A 985 13.26 35.16 22.52
CA THR A 985 12.82 33.93 21.85
C THR A 985 12.68 34.10 20.34
N ASN A 986 13.28 33.16 19.60
CA ASN A 986 13.15 33.07 18.13
C ASN A 986 11.72 32.71 17.76
N VAL A 987 11.01 33.65 17.14
CA VAL A 987 9.62 33.49 16.70
C VAL A 987 9.53 32.89 15.30
N ALA A 988 10.45 33.27 14.41
CA ALA A 988 10.51 32.72 13.06
C ALA A 988 11.97 32.63 12.59
N MET A 989 12.27 31.60 11.81
CA MET A 989 13.59 31.36 11.23
C MET A 989 13.41 31.01 9.75
N TYR A 990 14.10 31.76 8.90
CA TYR A 990 14.05 31.62 7.44
C TYR A 990 15.47 31.47 6.89
N LYS A 991 15.67 30.48 6.02
CA LYS A 991 16.86 30.40 5.18
C LYS A 991 16.65 31.24 3.93
N ILE A 992 17.64 32.04 3.57
CA ILE A 992 17.56 32.97 2.45
C ILE A 992 18.47 32.49 1.33
N PRO A 993 18.00 32.47 0.07
CA PRO A 993 18.87 32.15 -1.05
C PRO A 993 19.89 33.26 -1.34
N TYR A 994 21.02 32.88 -1.92
CA TYR A 994 22.04 33.80 -2.41
C TYR A 994 21.47 34.78 -3.45
N GLY A 995 21.86 36.05 -3.36
CA GLY A 995 21.40 37.11 -4.24
C GLY A 995 20.03 37.68 -3.91
N SER A 996 19.45 37.32 -2.76
CA SER A 996 18.18 37.89 -2.30
C SER A 996 18.35 39.35 -1.86
N LYS A 997 17.35 40.16 -2.17
CA LYS A 997 17.24 41.56 -1.76
C LYS A 997 16.62 41.67 -0.38
N LEU A 998 17.31 42.32 0.53
CA LEU A 998 16.92 42.55 1.91
C LEU A 998 16.45 44.00 2.08
N PHE A 999 15.20 44.19 2.49
CA PHE A 999 14.60 45.52 2.70
C PHE A 999 14.73 46.03 4.14
N ALA A 1000 14.94 45.13 5.10
CA ALA A 1000 15.09 45.46 6.52
C ALA A 1000 16.54 45.25 6.97
N LYS A 1001 17.10 46.23 7.71
CA LYS A 1001 18.48 46.13 8.20
C LYS A 1001 18.60 45.12 9.36
N PRO A 1002 19.77 44.50 9.56
CA PRO A 1002 20.04 43.71 10.77
C PRO A 1002 19.76 44.52 12.04
N ASP A 1003 19.19 43.85 13.05
CA ASP A 1003 18.81 44.40 14.36
C ASP A 1003 17.73 45.50 14.34
N GLN A 1004 17.03 45.66 13.22
CA GLN A 1004 15.91 46.59 13.09
C GLN A 1004 14.59 45.96 13.61
N PRO A 1005 13.74 46.72 14.32
CA PRO A 1005 12.39 46.26 14.65
C PRO A 1005 11.54 46.18 13.37
N VAL A 1006 10.89 45.03 13.15
CA VAL A 1006 9.98 44.80 12.02
C VAL A 1006 8.54 44.75 12.51
N LYS A 1007 7.62 45.34 11.74
CA LYS A 1007 6.17 45.29 12.01
C LYS A 1007 5.53 44.08 11.34
N LYS A 1008 4.44 43.57 11.92
CA LYS A 1008 3.66 42.48 11.32
C LYS A 1008 3.20 42.87 9.90
N GLY A 1009 3.51 42.02 8.91
CA GLY A 1009 3.18 42.23 7.50
C GLY A 1009 4.22 43.02 6.69
N GLN A 1010 5.30 43.51 7.31
CA GLN A 1010 6.37 44.21 6.59
C GLN A 1010 7.17 43.23 5.71
N LYS A 1011 7.42 43.61 4.45
CA LYS A 1011 8.26 42.83 3.53
C LYS A 1011 9.72 42.89 3.99
N ILE A 1012 10.33 41.73 4.24
CA ILE A 1012 11.68 41.62 4.78
C ILE A 1012 12.68 41.34 3.65
N CYS A 1013 12.35 40.38 2.79
CA CYS A 1013 13.28 39.86 1.78
C CYS A 1013 12.52 39.49 0.49
N GLU A 1014 13.18 39.61 -0.66
CA GLU A 1014 12.66 39.23 -1.99
C GLU A 1014 13.76 38.62 -2.85
N TRP A 1015 13.42 37.64 -3.68
CA TRP A 1015 14.32 37.04 -4.66
C TRP A 1015 13.56 36.56 -5.89
N ASP A 1016 14.29 36.35 -6.98
CA ASP A 1016 13.77 35.63 -8.14
C ASP A 1016 13.85 34.12 -7.87
N PRO A 1017 12.73 33.39 -7.85
CA PRO A 1017 12.74 31.96 -7.56
C PRO A 1017 13.27 31.10 -8.73
N TYR A 1018 13.39 31.66 -9.94
CA TYR A 1018 13.83 30.94 -11.13
C TYR A 1018 15.28 31.22 -11.51
N THR A 1019 15.89 32.26 -10.94
CA THR A 1019 17.28 32.64 -11.21
C THR A 1019 18.05 32.82 -9.91
N LEU A 1020 19.27 32.25 -9.86
CA LEU A 1020 20.25 32.60 -8.85
C LEU A 1020 21.21 33.59 -9.51
N PRO A 1021 21.08 34.90 -9.25
CA PRO A 1021 21.94 35.88 -9.89
C PRO A 1021 23.38 35.65 -9.43
N VAL A 1022 24.32 35.58 -10.37
CA VAL A 1022 25.76 35.55 -10.05
C VAL A 1022 26.20 36.98 -9.84
N ILE A 1023 26.23 37.40 -8.57
CA ILE A 1023 26.58 38.76 -8.17
C ILE A 1023 28.06 38.82 -7.81
N SER A 1024 28.71 39.91 -8.16
CA SER A 1024 30.11 40.18 -7.81
C SER A 1024 30.23 40.94 -6.49
N GLU A 1025 31.25 40.62 -5.71
CA GLU A 1025 31.54 41.32 -4.44
C GLU A 1025 32.28 42.66 -4.65
N THR A 1026 32.96 42.81 -5.78
CA THR A 1026 33.83 43.95 -6.10
C THR A 1026 33.64 44.39 -7.54
N ASP A 1027 33.94 45.64 -7.85
CA ASP A 1027 33.94 46.14 -9.22
C ASP A 1027 35.19 45.67 -9.98
N GLY A 1028 35.04 45.31 -11.26
CA GLY A 1028 36.17 44.89 -12.09
C GLY A 1028 35.78 44.47 -13.50
N ILE A 1029 36.78 44.20 -14.33
CA ILE A 1029 36.62 43.70 -15.70
C ILE A 1029 36.35 42.19 -15.66
N VAL A 1030 35.30 41.75 -16.33
CA VAL A 1030 34.91 40.33 -16.42
C VAL A 1030 35.95 39.54 -17.20
N ASN A 1031 36.52 38.52 -16.57
CA ASN A 1031 37.45 37.58 -17.19
C ASN A 1031 36.97 36.14 -17.00
N PHE A 1032 36.91 35.39 -18.10
CA PHE A 1032 36.44 34.01 -18.14
C PHE A 1032 37.62 33.05 -17.91
N VAL A 1033 37.54 32.20 -16.88
CA VAL A 1033 38.60 31.24 -16.53
C VAL A 1033 38.04 29.82 -16.67
N ASP A 1034 38.79 28.97 -17.39
CA ASP A 1034 38.43 27.57 -17.69
C ASP A 1034 37.08 27.41 -18.40
N LEU A 1035 36.66 28.46 -19.11
CA LEU A 1035 35.44 28.57 -19.92
C LEU A 1035 35.83 28.53 -21.41
N ILE A 1036 36.04 27.32 -21.93
CA ILE A 1036 36.49 27.02 -23.29
C ILE A 1036 35.29 26.67 -24.18
N ASP A 1037 35.19 27.28 -25.35
CA ASP A 1037 34.14 27.03 -26.34
C ASP A 1037 34.19 25.57 -26.86
N GLY A 1038 33.03 24.90 -26.91
CA GLY A 1038 32.87 23.50 -27.30
C GLY A 1038 33.15 22.47 -26.19
N ALA A 1039 33.85 22.85 -25.11
CA ALA A 1039 34.20 21.97 -23.99
C ALA A 1039 33.40 22.26 -22.71
N SER A 1040 33.33 23.53 -22.31
CA SER A 1040 32.62 24.00 -21.10
C SER A 1040 31.63 25.12 -21.37
N ILE A 1041 31.72 25.79 -22.51
CA ILE A 1041 30.71 26.74 -23.01
C ILE A 1041 30.27 26.30 -24.41
N THR A 1042 29.01 26.50 -24.74
CA THR A 1042 28.54 26.56 -26.13
C THR A 1042 27.78 27.86 -26.37
N ASP A 1043 28.04 28.49 -27.50
CA ASP A 1043 27.23 29.61 -27.98
C ASP A 1043 25.87 29.05 -28.43
N ALA A 1044 24.83 29.41 -27.70
CA ALA A 1044 23.45 29.20 -28.09
C ALA A 1044 22.93 30.50 -28.72
N THR A 1045 22.87 30.51 -30.04
CA THR A 1045 22.18 31.55 -30.80
C THR A 1045 20.68 31.29 -30.76
N ASP A 1046 19.92 32.26 -30.29
CA ASP A 1046 18.47 32.21 -30.39
C ASP A 1046 18.04 32.59 -31.81
N GLU A 1047 17.45 31.64 -32.54
CA GLU A 1047 17.04 31.80 -33.95
C GLU A 1047 16.04 32.96 -34.16
N ALA A 1048 15.31 33.37 -33.10
CA ALA A 1048 14.29 34.42 -33.19
C ALA A 1048 14.85 35.84 -32.99
N THR A 1049 15.88 36.02 -32.15
CA THR A 1049 16.43 37.34 -31.79
C THR A 1049 17.80 37.60 -32.42
N GLY A 1050 18.49 36.55 -32.90
CA GLY A 1050 19.84 36.65 -33.44
C GLY A 1050 20.92 36.90 -32.39
N ILE A 1051 20.56 36.90 -31.11
CA ILE A 1051 21.48 37.15 -29.99
C ILE A 1051 22.15 35.84 -29.59
N SER A 1052 23.47 35.88 -29.47
CA SER A 1052 24.28 34.76 -29.00
C SER A 1052 24.41 34.83 -27.48
N SER A 1053 24.03 33.75 -26.79
CA SER A 1053 24.21 33.58 -25.35
C SER A 1053 25.19 32.43 -25.08
N LYS A 1054 26.13 32.62 -24.15
CA LYS A 1054 27.10 31.59 -23.77
C LYS A 1054 26.51 30.68 -22.69
N VAL A 1055 26.16 29.45 -23.05
CA VAL A 1055 25.59 28.45 -22.13
C VAL A 1055 26.71 27.54 -21.60
N VAL A 1056 26.84 27.44 -20.28
CA VAL A 1056 27.81 26.54 -19.65
C VAL A 1056 27.32 25.09 -19.77
N LEU A 1057 28.12 24.23 -20.39
CA LEU A 1057 27.86 22.79 -20.47
C LEU A 1057 28.43 22.05 -19.27
N ASP A 1058 27.89 20.87 -18.96
CA ASP A 1058 28.49 19.96 -17.98
C ASP A 1058 29.78 19.35 -18.57
N TRP A 1059 30.90 20.02 -18.30
CA TRP A 1059 32.24 19.64 -18.74
C TRP A 1059 32.70 18.28 -18.20
N ARG A 1060 32.03 17.74 -17.17
CA ARG A 1060 32.34 16.42 -16.56
C ARG A 1060 31.82 15.25 -17.38
N ALA A 1061 30.92 15.48 -18.34
CA ALA A 1061 30.38 14.44 -19.21
C ALA A 1061 31.44 13.84 -20.14
N GLN A 1062 32.53 14.56 -20.43
CA GLN A 1062 33.65 14.09 -21.25
C GLN A 1062 34.89 13.85 -20.37
N SER A 1063 35.44 12.63 -20.43
CA SER A 1063 36.54 12.20 -19.55
C SER A 1063 37.83 13.01 -19.67
N LYS A 1064 38.02 13.76 -20.76
CA LYS A 1064 39.19 14.63 -20.98
C LYS A 1064 39.12 15.98 -20.24
N ASN A 1065 37.94 16.41 -19.83
CA ASN A 1065 37.71 17.78 -19.37
C ASN A 1065 37.41 17.87 -17.86
N ILE A 1066 37.56 16.77 -17.12
CA ILE A 1066 37.19 16.66 -15.69
C ILE A 1066 37.86 17.72 -14.81
N ASP A 1067 39.07 18.15 -15.18
CA ASP A 1067 39.86 19.12 -14.41
C ASP A 1067 39.46 20.59 -14.63
N LEU A 1068 38.59 20.89 -15.61
CA LEU A 1068 38.12 22.26 -15.83
C LEU A 1068 37.31 22.75 -14.63
N LYS A 1069 37.49 24.03 -14.26
CA LYS A 1069 36.73 24.71 -13.21
C LYS A 1069 36.14 26.01 -13.77
N PRO A 1070 35.16 25.91 -14.69
CA PRO A 1070 34.59 27.08 -15.34
C PRO A 1070 34.08 28.07 -14.29
N ARG A 1071 34.63 29.28 -14.33
CA ARG A 1071 34.32 30.35 -13.39
C ARG A 1071 34.52 31.71 -14.04
N ILE A 1072 33.72 32.67 -13.58
CA ILE A 1072 33.87 34.07 -13.94
C ILE A 1072 34.66 34.74 -12.82
N THR A 1073 35.73 35.44 -13.19
CA THR A 1073 36.54 36.24 -12.25
C THR A 1073 36.46 37.70 -12.66
N LEU A 1074 36.42 38.61 -11.69
CA LEU A 1074 36.60 40.03 -11.96
C LEU A 1074 38.05 40.40 -11.69
N ARG A 1075 38.66 41.17 -12.60
CA ARG A 1075 40.04 41.64 -12.49
C ARG A 1075 40.12 43.15 -12.59
N ASP A 1076 41.09 43.75 -11.92
CA ASP A 1076 41.37 45.17 -12.09
C ASP A 1076 42.01 45.48 -13.46
N SER A 1077 42.20 46.76 -13.78
CA SER A 1077 42.87 47.19 -15.03
C SER A 1077 44.34 46.74 -15.15
N LYS A 1078 44.91 46.17 -14.07
CA LYS A 1078 46.27 45.60 -14.01
C LYS A 1078 46.25 44.07 -14.08
N GLY A 1079 45.09 43.45 -14.28
CA GLY A 1079 44.92 42.01 -14.46
C GLY A 1079 45.02 41.17 -13.19
N LYS A 1080 44.91 41.79 -12.00
CA LYS A 1080 44.85 41.09 -10.70
C LYS A 1080 43.43 40.76 -10.29
#